data_AF-A0A7Y8WK36-F1
#
_entry.id   AF-A0A7Y8WK36-F1
#
_cell.length_a   1.000
_cell.length_b   1.000
_cell.length_c   1.000
_cell.angle_alpha   90.00
_cell.angle_beta   90.00
_cell.angle_gamma   90.00
#
_symmetry.space_group_name_H-M   'P 1'
#
loop_
_entity.id
_entity.type
_entity.pdbx_description
1 polymer ?
#
loop_
_entity_poly.entity_id
_entity_poly.type
_entity_poly.pdbx_seq_one_letter_code
_entity_poly.pdbx_strand_id
1 'polypeptide(L)'
;MKKNRRNWYSIIVVLCLLTIILSPSLTVKADTPFDTFSVDGFGRTIFTQPAYEPEGVIARDIYMVDENGEKIYSPLNKPQDLFIDQQDDIYIADTGNNRIVHLDKGGKLVRFLTVPESPLKEPSGVFITDNGDIYIADTGNKRVIRLNKEGNMIQEFLRPESKYINQKFVYEPINMIVDRRGFVYVVSRGTFQGIIQFYPDGGFYGFYGTNVSEVSLMDRIRKVFYTKEQLARQVRLLPNPIRNVEIDKNGYIYTVSKDKSEEIKKLNIRGENQWKEFSFNENVNVSFLREDSTVKEEGQAGVSTDLTDVTVDENGIVTVADKANALVTQFNQNGELLFFWGAPSTSGTAQIGVNQSPVALDTNSENKIFILDDSLNLVQVLVPTQFGKTVQDAYILTQEGKYVESEKYWSEIVRQNALFTPAYTGLARAAFYREDFEKSKELYKLAGDDQGYSDSFWQLRLNWFQSNFTYLANAFVVIGLTSIAGVQYRRKSKRKSVKDSFLKKLKWLKEIKLLEQLKHAFYILRHPLDGFADIRYRNKGGYTSAIIILLMVIVMVLVKMYFTSFTFQPVAVGSINIDSILTVSTTVWVSWVICHYLIGSIKQGQARFKDVFVGSAYALFPVLLLGIPLAVLSNLMSLNESSIYGFFNVLMIIWSAALFFWMIQALQNYSVGETIITSLLSMFSMIMLWVLVFIVIGLSSETIDFFLTLYREVTM
;
A
#
# COMPACT_ATOMS: atom_id res chain seq x y z
N MET A 1 -44.62 -45.28 51.30
CA MET A 1 -43.83 -44.26 50.57
C MET A 1 -44.17 -44.13 49.06
N LYS A 2 -45.37 -44.50 48.59
CA LYS A 2 -45.75 -44.40 47.15
C LYS A 2 -46.44 -43.07 46.74
N LYS A 3 -46.79 -42.20 47.69
CA LYS A 3 -47.56 -40.95 47.41
C LYS A 3 -46.69 -39.72 47.08
N ASN A 4 -45.38 -39.75 47.34
CA ASN A 4 -44.49 -38.60 47.11
C ASN A 4 -43.73 -38.60 45.77
N ARG A 5 -43.68 -39.71 45.01
CA ARG A 5 -42.93 -39.73 43.73
C ARG A 5 -43.63 -38.95 42.61
N ARG A 6 -44.97 -38.87 42.63
CA ARG A 6 -45.75 -38.21 41.56
C ARG A 6 -45.57 -36.68 41.55
N ASN A 7 -45.39 -36.05 42.72
CA ASN A 7 -45.17 -34.61 42.82
C ASN A 7 -43.77 -34.19 42.34
N TRP A 8 -42.76 -35.05 42.47
CA TRP A 8 -41.41 -34.74 41.98
C TRP A 8 -41.34 -34.71 40.45
N TYR A 9 -42.05 -35.60 39.75
CA TYR A 9 -42.14 -35.54 38.29
C TYR A 9 -42.86 -34.28 37.82
N SER A 10 -43.93 -33.86 38.51
CA SER A 10 -44.62 -32.60 38.19
C SER A 10 -43.71 -31.39 38.41
N ILE A 11 -42.94 -31.37 39.51
CA ILE A 11 -42.00 -30.28 39.81
C ILE A 11 -40.83 -30.28 38.82
N ILE A 12 -40.29 -31.43 38.44
CA ILE A 12 -39.21 -31.54 37.45
C ILE A 12 -39.72 -31.12 36.06
N VAL A 13 -40.93 -31.52 35.66
CA VAL A 13 -41.52 -31.11 34.38
C VAL A 13 -41.78 -29.61 34.36
N VAL A 14 -42.28 -29.04 35.46
CA VAL A 14 -42.48 -27.59 35.59
C VAL A 14 -41.15 -26.85 35.61
N LEU A 15 -40.11 -27.36 36.29
CA LEU A 15 -38.76 -26.78 36.26
C LEU A 15 -38.14 -26.85 34.86
N CYS A 16 -38.30 -27.97 34.13
CA CYS A 16 -37.83 -28.12 32.76
C CYS A 16 -38.56 -27.17 31.80
N LEU A 17 -39.88 -27.00 31.95
CA LEU A 17 -40.67 -26.04 31.18
C LEU A 17 -40.28 -24.59 31.52
N LEU A 18 -40.05 -24.27 32.80
CA LEU A 18 -39.55 -22.96 33.21
C LEU A 18 -38.15 -22.68 32.67
N THR A 19 -37.24 -23.67 32.62
CA THR A 19 -35.92 -23.49 32.01
C THR A 19 -35.98 -23.29 30.50
N ILE A 20 -36.96 -23.89 29.80
CA ILE A 20 -37.17 -23.67 28.35
C ILE A 20 -37.75 -22.27 28.10
N ILE A 21 -38.62 -21.77 28.97
CA ILE A 21 -39.22 -20.42 28.86
C ILE A 21 -38.23 -19.32 29.30
N LEU A 22 -37.30 -19.63 30.23
CA LEU A 22 -36.26 -18.71 30.71
C LEU A 22 -34.94 -18.81 29.92
N SER A 23 -34.85 -19.71 28.94
CA SER A 23 -33.72 -19.74 28.02
C SER A 23 -33.75 -18.45 27.21
N PRO A 24 -32.72 -17.57 27.28
CA PRO A 24 -32.66 -16.44 26.39
C PRO A 24 -32.75 -16.99 24.97
N SER A 25 -33.68 -16.45 24.17
CA SER A 25 -33.75 -16.74 22.75
C SER A 25 -32.38 -16.42 22.16
N LEU A 26 -31.59 -17.47 21.88
CA LEU A 26 -30.38 -17.34 21.10
C LEU A 26 -30.83 -16.90 19.71
N THR A 27 -30.87 -15.59 19.49
CA THR A 27 -30.84 -15.03 18.16
C THR A 27 -29.49 -15.43 17.57
N VAL A 28 -29.49 -16.56 16.86
CA VAL A 28 -28.38 -16.95 15.98
C VAL A 28 -28.35 -15.88 14.89
N LYS A 29 -27.60 -14.81 15.09
CA LYS A 29 -27.26 -13.90 14.00
C LYS A 29 -26.24 -14.69 13.17
N ALA A 30 -26.65 -15.10 11.97
CA ALA A 30 -25.76 -15.79 11.05
C ALA A 30 -24.55 -14.89 10.79
N ASP A 31 -23.36 -15.45 10.91
CA ASP A 31 -22.11 -14.75 10.59
C ASP A 31 -22.08 -14.41 9.09
N THR A 32 -21.37 -13.35 8.71
CA THR A 32 -21.26 -13.00 7.29
C THR A 32 -20.46 -14.06 6.55
N PRO A 33 -20.78 -14.32 5.27
CA PRO A 33 -20.12 -15.38 4.49
C PRO A 33 -18.73 -14.95 3.96
N PHE A 34 -18.27 -13.75 4.32
CA PHE A 34 -16.99 -13.18 3.96
C PHE A 34 -16.42 -12.40 5.13
N ASP A 35 -15.09 -12.28 5.13
CA ASP A 35 -14.35 -11.43 6.05
C ASP A 35 -14.17 -10.02 5.46
N THR A 36 -14.14 -9.01 6.33
CA THR A 36 -13.84 -7.63 5.95
C THR A 36 -12.49 -7.21 6.51
N PHE A 37 -11.67 -6.60 5.66
CA PHE A 37 -10.31 -6.22 5.94
C PHE A 37 -10.10 -4.72 5.78
N SER A 38 -9.10 -4.20 6.48
CA SER A 38 -8.54 -2.86 6.26
C SER A 38 -7.02 -2.95 6.35
N VAL A 39 -6.33 -1.85 6.10
CA VAL A 39 -4.88 -1.73 6.33
C VAL A 39 -4.61 -0.77 7.49
N ASP A 40 -3.64 -1.12 8.32
CA ASP A 40 -3.17 -0.26 9.39
C ASP A 40 -2.13 0.76 8.91
N GLY A 41 -1.80 1.78 9.71
CA GLY A 41 -0.78 2.77 9.33
C GLY A 41 0.65 2.21 9.18
N PHE A 42 0.87 0.92 9.42
CA PHE A 42 2.13 0.22 9.15
C PHE A 42 2.09 -0.61 7.86
N GLY A 43 1.01 -0.53 7.09
CA GLY A 43 0.83 -1.29 5.84
C GLY A 43 0.44 -2.76 6.05
N ARG A 44 -0.03 -3.13 7.25
CA ARG A 44 -0.45 -4.51 7.56
C ARG A 44 -1.95 -4.65 7.41
N THR A 45 -2.38 -5.75 6.79
CA THR A 45 -3.80 -6.10 6.74
C THR A 45 -4.32 -6.47 8.13
N ILE A 46 -5.46 -5.88 8.51
CA ILE A 46 -6.16 -6.14 9.75
C ILE A 46 -7.58 -6.62 9.48
N PHE A 47 -8.07 -7.53 10.32
CA PHE A 47 -9.47 -7.96 10.30
C PHE A 47 -10.36 -6.92 10.99
N THR A 48 -11.54 -6.72 10.42
CA THR A 48 -12.54 -5.79 10.93
C THR A 48 -13.89 -6.47 11.03
N GLN A 49 -14.81 -5.84 11.76
CA GLN A 49 -16.22 -6.24 11.74
C GLN A 49 -16.76 -6.09 10.31
N PRO A 50 -17.77 -6.88 9.92
CA PRO A 50 -18.32 -6.80 8.58
C PRO A 50 -18.78 -5.38 8.27
N ALA A 51 -18.25 -4.78 7.20
CA ALA A 51 -18.69 -3.45 6.77
C ALA A 51 -20.08 -3.51 6.11
N TYR A 52 -20.37 -4.62 5.44
CA TYR A 52 -21.63 -4.90 4.76
C TYR A 52 -22.15 -6.28 5.18
N GLU A 53 -23.48 -6.43 5.21
CA GLU A 53 -24.16 -7.72 5.37
C GLU A 53 -25.01 -8.02 4.13
N PRO A 54 -25.10 -9.29 3.71
CA PRO A 54 -25.93 -9.67 2.56
C PRO A 54 -27.42 -9.54 2.87
N GLU A 55 -28.15 -8.80 2.05
CA GLU A 55 -29.62 -8.72 2.12
C GLU A 55 -30.27 -9.80 1.26
N GLY A 56 -29.71 -10.08 0.08
CA GLY A 56 -30.25 -11.08 -0.82
C GLY A 56 -29.63 -11.05 -2.22
N VAL A 57 -30.30 -11.72 -3.15
CA VAL A 57 -29.99 -11.70 -4.58
C VAL A 57 -31.22 -11.29 -5.37
N ILE A 58 -31.02 -10.52 -6.44
CA ILE A 58 -32.06 -10.16 -7.40
C ILE A 58 -31.67 -10.64 -8.80
N ALA A 59 -32.60 -10.51 -9.76
CA ALA A 59 -32.40 -10.86 -11.17
C ALA A 59 -32.06 -12.34 -11.44
N ARG A 60 -32.17 -13.22 -10.43
CA ARG A 60 -31.96 -14.67 -10.58
C ARG A 60 -33.08 -15.32 -11.39
N ASP A 61 -34.33 -15.01 -11.04
CA ASP A 61 -35.53 -15.63 -11.58
C ASP A 61 -36.32 -14.64 -12.44
N ILE A 62 -35.84 -14.36 -13.65
CA ILE A 62 -36.51 -13.47 -14.61
C ILE A 62 -37.42 -14.29 -15.52
N TYR A 63 -38.64 -13.79 -15.77
CA TYR A 63 -39.61 -14.41 -16.67
C TYR A 63 -40.05 -13.43 -17.76
N MET A 64 -40.13 -13.91 -19.00
CA MET A 64 -40.79 -13.22 -20.11
C MET A 64 -42.22 -13.73 -20.25
N VAL A 65 -43.11 -12.91 -20.81
CA VAL A 65 -44.47 -13.33 -21.18
C VAL A 65 -44.47 -13.57 -22.69
N ASP A 66 -44.88 -14.76 -23.12
CA ASP A 66 -44.98 -15.10 -24.54
C ASP A 66 -46.26 -14.55 -25.18
N GLU A 67 -46.42 -14.77 -26.48
CA GLU A 67 -47.60 -14.34 -27.25
C GLU A 67 -48.92 -14.97 -26.73
N ASN A 68 -48.83 -16.10 -26.00
CA ASN A 68 -49.97 -16.81 -25.42
C ASN A 68 -50.25 -16.40 -23.96
N GLY A 69 -49.45 -15.51 -23.38
CA GLY A 69 -49.57 -15.07 -21.99
C GLY A 69 -48.88 -15.98 -20.95
N GLU A 70 -48.10 -16.98 -21.38
CA GLU A 70 -47.36 -17.88 -20.51
C GLU A 70 -46.03 -17.28 -20.05
N LYS A 71 -45.65 -17.55 -18.79
CA LYS A 71 -44.37 -17.12 -18.22
C LYS A 71 -43.25 -18.05 -18.65
N ILE A 72 -42.39 -17.60 -19.56
CA ILE A 72 -41.18 -18.29 -19.99
C ILE A 72 -40.01 -17.87 -19.09
N TYR A 73 -39.32 -18.84 -18.52
CA TYR A 73 -38.09 -18.60 -17.75
C TYR A 73 -37.00 -18.03 -18.67
N SER A 74 -36.43 -16.88 -18.31
CA SER A 74 -35.48 -16.13 -19.12
C SER A 74 -34.41 -15.46 -18.24
N PRO A 75 -33.51 -16.24 -17.64
CA PRO A 75 -32.47 -15.73 -16.76
C PRO A 75 -31.49 -14.83 -17.50
N LEU A 76 -30.71 -14.05 -16.74
CA LEU A 76 -29.58 -13.30 -17.29
C LEU A 76 -28.57 -14.25 -17.93
N ASN A 77 -27.86 -13.75 -18.94
CA ASN A 77 -26.82 -14.48 -19.64
C ASN A 77 -25.63 -13.58 -19.95
N LYS A 78 -24.52 -13.80 -19.23
CA LYS A 78 -23.30 -12.98 -19.31
C LYS A 78 -23.58 -11.48 -19.26
N PRO A 79 -24.35 -11.00 -18.26
CA PRO A 79 -24.60 -9.57 -18.15
C PRO A 79 -23.27 -8.83 -17.94
N GLN A 80 -23.13 -7.60 -18.44
CA GLN A 80 -21.85 -6.87 -18.41
C GLN A 80 -21.90 -5.55 -17.65
N ASP A 81 -23.08 -4.96 -17.45
CA ASP A 81 -23.21 -3.66 -16.79
C ASP A 81 -24.52 -3.53 -16.01
N LEU A 82 -24.51 -2.66 -15.01
CA LEU A 82 -25.58 -2.38 -14.08
C LEU A 82 -25.60 -0.88 -13.77
N PHE A 83 -26.77 -0.25 -13.85
CA PHE A 83 -26.96 1.15 -13.46
C PHE A 83 -28.24 1.32 -12.64
N ILE A 84 -28.18 2.14 -11.61
CA ILE A 84 -29.29 2.49 -10.72
C ILE A 84 -29.59 3.98 -10.89
N ASP A 85 -30.82 4.29 -11.26
CA ASP A 85 -31.22 5.68 -11.46
C ASP A 85 -31.60 6.40 -10.14
N GLN A 86 -31.91 7.68 -10.22
CA GLN A 86 -32.32 8.49 -9.06
C GLN A 86 -33.65 8.05 -8.42
N GLN A 87 -34.41 7.15 -9.06
CA GLN A 87 -35.62 6.55 -8.49
C GLN A 87 -35.33 5.19 -7.83
N ASP A 88 -34.06 4.80 -7.75
CA ASP A 88 -33.56 3.47 -7.39
C ASP A 88 -34.04 2.34 -8.33
N ASP A 89 -34.47 2.66 -9.55
CA ASP A 89 -34.77 1.64 -10.56
C ASP A 89 -33.47 1.08 -11.13
N ILE A 90 -33.46 -0.22 -11.43
CA ILE A 90 -32.26 -0.98 -11.73
C ILE A 90 -32.28 -1.39 -13.21
N TYR A 91 -31.21 -1.06 -13.94
CA TYR A 91 -31.04 -1.36 -15.35
C TYR A 91 -29.84 -2.27 -15.54
N ILE A 92 -30.03 -3.42 -16.21
CA ILE A 92 -28.99 -4.42 -16.41
C ILE A 92 -28.77 -4.64 -17.90
N ALA A 93 -27.53 -4.51 -18.36
CA ALA A 93 -27.14 -4.90 -19.71
C ALA A 93 -26.97 -6.42 -19.80
N ASP A 94 -28.03 -7.11 -20.22
CA ASP A 94 -28.10 -8.57 -20.38
C ASP A 94 -27.51 -8.96 -21.75
N THR A 95 -26.19 -8.80 -21.86
CA THR A 95 -25.41 -8.84 -23.09
C THR A 95 -25.65 -10.09 -23.93
N GLY A 96 -25.64 -11.28 -23.31
CA GLY A 96 -25.83 -12.55 -24.01
C GLY A 96 -27.25 -12.75 -24.55
N ASN A 97 -28.23 -12.01 -24.02
CA ASN A 97 -29.62 -12.02 -24.48
C ASN A 97 -30.00 -10.80 -25.34
N ASN A 98 -29.05 -9.91 -25.67
CA ASN A 98 -29.25 -8.74 -26.52
C ASN A 98 -30.38 -7.80 -26.07
N ARG A 99 -30.50 -7.54 -24.77
CA ARG A 99 -31.55 -6.70 -24.18
C ARG A 99 -31.03 -5.92 -22.97
N ILE A 100 -31.75 -4.87 -22.59
CA ILE A 100 -31.60 -4.27 -21.25
C ILE A 100 -32.80 -4.69 -20.38
N VAL A 101 -32.53 -5.17 -19.18
CA VAL A 101 -33.55 -5.54 -18.19
C VAL A 101 -33.78 -4.34 -17.27
N HIS A 102 -35.02 -3.86 -17.17
CA HIS A 102 -35.40 -2.78 -16.25
C HIS A 102 -36.22 -3.38 -15.10
N LEU A 103 -35.69 -3.28 -13.88
CA LEU A 103 -36.32 -3.68 -12.64
C LEU A 103 -36.68 -2.43 -11.80
N ASP A 104 -37.71 -2.53 -10.98
CA ASP A 104 -38.01 -1.50 -9.99
C ASP A 104 -37.05 -1.55 -8.78
N LYS A 105 -37.14 -0.57 -7.88
CA LYS A 105 -36.44 -0.55 -6.58
C LYS A 105 -36.55 -1.85 -5.77
N GLY A 106 -37.64 -2.61 -5.94
CA GLY A 106 -37.85 -3.89 -5.25
C GLY A 106 -37.22 -5.10 -5.96
N GLY A 107 -36.53 -4.88 -7.08
CA GLY A 107 -35.95 -5.93 -7.93
C GLY A 107 -36.97 -6.67 -8.79
N LYS A 108 -38.19 -6.15 -8.94
CA LYS A 108 -39.23 -6.76 -9.77
C LYS A 108 -39.13 -6.24 -11.20
N LEU A 109 -39.28 -7.15 -12.17
CA LEU A 109 -39.26 -6.80 -13.59
C LEU A 109 -40.36 -5.80 -13.95
N VAL A 110 -39.96 -4.66 -14.51
CA VAL A 110 -40.83 -3.63 -15.08
C VAL A 110 -41.04 -3.90 -16.57
N ARG A 111 -39.95 -4.04 -17.33
CA ARG A 111 -39.96 -4.30 -18.78
C ARG A 111 -38.60 -4.75 -19.29
N PHE A 112 -38.58 -5.24 -20.53
CA PHE A 112 -37.36 -5.38 -21.33
C PHE A 112 -37.28 -4.22 -22.31
N LEU A 113 -36.14 -3.54 -22.36
CA LEU A 113 -35.89 -2.53 -23.37
C LEU A 113 -35.24 -3.23 -24.58
N THR A 114 -35.97 -3.21 -25.68
CA THR A 114 -35.52 -3.62 -27.00
C THR A 114 -35.83 -2.51 -27.99
N VAL A 115 -35.09 -2.45 -29.09
CA VAL A 115 -35.30 -1.47 -30.15
C VAL A 115 -35.66 -2.24 -31.42
N PRO A 116 -36.95 -2.52 -31.69
CA PRO A 116 -37.35 -3.43 -32.77
C PRO A 116 -36.85 -3.00 -34.16
N GLU A 117 -36.87 -1.69 -34.44
CA GLU A 117 -36.39 -1.12 -35.71
C GLU A 117 -34.86 -1.12 -35.82
N SER A 118 -34.15 -1.28 -34.70
CA SER A 118 -32.70 -1.27 -34.65
C SER A 118 -32.17 -2.19 -33.54
N PRO A 119 -32.30 -3.53 -33.70
CA PRO A 119 -32.06 -4.48 -32.63
C PRO A 119 -30.68 -4.34 -31.99
N LEU A 120 -30.64 -4.42 -30.67
CA LEU A 120 -29.41 -4.44 -29.91
C LEU A 120 -28.59 -5.70 -30.24
N LYS A 121 -27.27 -5.57 -30.14
CA LYS A 121 -26.34 -6.68 -30.30
C LYS A 121 -25.20 -6.56 -29.31
N GLU A 122 -25.12 -7.51 -28.39
CA GLU A 122 -24.13 -7.55 -27.31
C GLU A 122 -24.05 -6.20 -26.57
N PRO A 123 -25.17 -5.65 -26.06
CA PRO A 123 -25.12 -4.39 -25.31
C PRO A 123 -24.29 -4.60 -24.04
N SER A 124 -23.28 -3.77 -23.79
CA SER A 124 -22.36 -3.97 -22.66
C SER A 124 -22.25 -2.81 -21.68
N GLY A 125 -22.97 -1.72 -21.91
CA GLY A 125 -23.01 -0.57 -21.01
C GLY A 125 -24.37 0.12 -21.04
N VAL A 126 -24.83 0.65 -19.92
CA VAL A 126 -26.09 1.36 -19.79
C VAL A 126 -25.96 2.55 -18.83
N PHE A 127 -26.49 3.71 -19.20
CA PHE A 127 -26.46 4.91 -18.36
C PHE A 127 -27.78 5.66 -18.47
N ILE A 128 -28.34 6.07 -17.33
CA ILE A 128 -29.59 6.83 -17.28
C ILE A 128 -29.31 8.23 -16.77
N THR A 129 -29.72 9.24 -17.54
CA THR A 129 -29.57 10.65 -17.15
C THR A 129 -30.64 11.07 -16.14
N ASP A 130 -30.40 12.17 -15.42
CA ASP A 130 -31.38 12.79 -14.50
C ASP A 130 -32.75 13.08 -15.15
N ASN A 131 -32.79 13.25 -16.48
CA ASN A 131 -34.02 13.51 -17.24
C ASN A 131 -34.76 12.21 -17.65
N GLY A 132 -34.19 11.04 -17.37
CA GLY A 132 -34.73 9.73 -17.73
C GLY A 132 -34.39 9.26 -19.15
N ASP A 133 -33.49 9.94 -19.86
CA ASP A 133 -32.96 9.42 -21.13
C ASP A 133 -31.97 8.29 -20.86
N ILE A 134 -32.06 7.23 -21.69
CA ILE A 134 -31.32 5.99 -21.52
C ILE A 134 -30.27 5.89 -22.64
N TYR A 135 -29.01 5.79 -22.26
CA TYR A 135 -27.89 5.59 -23.17
C TYR A 135 -27.44 4.13 -23.08
N ILE A 136 -27.19 3.50 -24.23
CA ILE A 136 -26.79 2.09 -24.31
C ILE A 136 -25.56 1.95 -25.19
N ALA A 137 -24.53 1.27 -24.67
CA ALA A 137 -23.38 0.79 -25.42
C ALA A 137 -23.75 -0.45 -26.23
N ASP A 138 -24.17 -0.26 -27.48
CA ASP A 138 -24.55 -1.33 -28.40
C ASP A 138 -23.28 -1.86 -29.10
N THR A 139 -22.42 -2.52 -28.32
CA THR A 139 -21.02 -2.86 -28.65
C THR A 139 -20.90 -3.70 -29.91
N GLY A 140 -21.75 -4.71 -30.07
CA GLY A 140 -21.74 -5.59 -31.23
C GLY A 140 -22.13 -4.88 -32.54
N ASN A 141 -22.88 -3.78 -32.44
CA ASN A 141 -23.21 -2.88 -33.54
C ASN A 141 -22.29 -1.65 -33.63
N LYS A 142 -21.30 -1.53 -32.74
CA LYS A 142 -20.26 -0.47 -32.75
C LYS A 142 -20.82 0.95 -32.68
N ARG A 143 -21.83 1.15 -31.82
CA ARG A 143 -22.49 2.43 -31.63
C ARG A 143 -22.93 2.63 -30.19
N VAL A 144 -23.22 3.88 -29.85
CA VAL A 144 -24.01 4.22 -28.67
C VAL A 144 -25.37 4.70 -29.15
N ILE A 145 -26.45 4.26 -28.50
CA ILE A 145 -27.80 4.75 -28.80
C ILE A 145 -28.36 5.49 -27.59
N ARG A 146 -29.14 6.54 -27.84
CA ARG A 146 -29.92 7.27 -26.85
C ARG A 146 -31.40 6.99 -27.08
N LEU A 147 -32.08 6.50 -26.04
CA LEU A 147 -33.51 6.28 -26.00
C LEU A 147 -34.17 7.29 -25.06
N ASN A 148 -35.44 7.61 -25.30
CA ASN A 148 -36.24 8.31 -24.31
C ASN A 148 -36.69 7.37 -23.19
N LYS A 149 -37.34 7.91 -22.15
CA LYS A 149 -37.86 7.13 -21.02
C LYS A 149 -38.83 6.02 -21.43
N GLU A 150 -39.53 6.16 -22.54
CA GLU A 150 -40.44 5.15 -23.07
C GLU A 150 -39.71 4.02 -23.84
N GLY A 151 -38.41 4.17 -24.13
CA GLY A 151 -37.59 3.21 -24.87
C GLY A 151 -37.51 3.46 -26.38
N ASN A 152 -38.01 4.60 -26.86
CA ASN A 152 -37.92 4.97 -28.28
C ASN A 152 -36.57 5.60 -28.59
N MET A 153 -35.97 5.21 -29.71
CA MET A 153 -34.67 5.72 -30.14
C MET A 153 -34.75 7.19 -30.57
N ILE A 154 -33.92 8.03 -29.97
CA ILE A 154 -33.80 9.46 -30.28
C ILE A 154 -32.59 9.72 -31.17
N GLN A 155 -31.45 9.09 -30.87
CA GLN A 155 -30.16 9.44 -31.47
C GLN A 155 -29.18 8.26 -31.45
N GLU A 156 -28.22 8.25 -32.37
CA GLU A 156 -27.06 7.35 -32.35
C GLU A 156 -25.73 8.11 -32.43
N PHE A 157 -24.71 7.55 -31.79
CA PHE A 157 -23.32 8.02 -31.82
C PHE A 157 -22.45 6.92 -32.44
N LEU A 158 -22.05 7.17 -33.68
CA LEU A 158 -21.21 6.28 -34.47
C LEU A 158 -19.72 6.57 -34.25
N ARG A 159 -18.86 5.82 -34.94
CA ARG A 159 -17.42 6.07 -34.95
C ARG A 159 -17.13 7.54 -35.30
N PRO A 160 -16.39 8.27 -34.47
CA PRO A 160 -16.09 9.67 -34.73
C PRO A 160 -15.18 9.83 -35.96
N GLU A 161 -15.55 10.77 -36.83
CA GLU A 161 -14.73 11.16 -37.98
C GLU A 161 -13.93 12.43 -37.63
N SER A 162 -12.60 12.30 -37.61
CA SER A 162 -11.72 13.43 -37.33
C SER A 162 -10.36 13.24 -37.96
N LYS A 163 -9.72 14.34 -38.35
CA LYS A 163 -8.33 14.36 -38.82
C LYS A 163 -7.33 13.80 -37.79
N TYR A 164 -7.72 13.73 -36.52
CA TYR A 164 -6.92 13.19 -35.42
C TYR A 164 -7.14 11.69 -35.19
N ILE A 165 -8.08 11.07 -35.91
CA ILE A 165 -8.43 9.66 -35.79
C ILE A 165 -7.97 8.94 -37.06
N ASN A 166 -7.11 7.94 -36.89
CA ASN A 166 -6.60 7.18 -38.02
C ASN A 166 -7.62 6.14 -38.50
N GLN A 167 -7.44 5.62 -39.72
CA GLN A 167 -8.34 4.62 -40.29
C GLN A 167 -8.38 3.29 -39.51
N LYS A 168 -7.31 2.95 -38.78
CA LYS A 168 -7.20 1.74 -37.94
C LYS A 168 -7.83 1.89 -36.56
N PHE A 169 -8.40 3.06 -36.24
CA PHE A 169 -9.10 3.28 -34.99
C PHE A 169 -10.32 2.35 -34.90
N VAL A 170 -10.38 1.58 -33.81
CA VAL A 170 -11.48 0.67 -33.50
C VAL A 170 -12.42 1.38 -32.55
N TYR A 171 -13.68 1.49 -32.95
CA TYR A 171 -14.75 2.01 -32.10
C TYR A 171 -15.66 0.84 -31.72
N GLU A 172 -15.53 0.39 -30.48
CA GLU A 172 -16.28 -0.71 -29.87
C GLU A 172 -16.67 -0.23 -28.46
N PRO A 173 -17.71 0.63 -28.35
CA PRO A 173 -18.09 1.25 -27.09
C PRO A 173 -18.49 0.16 -26.09
N ILE A 174 -17.94 0.22 -24.87
CA ILE A 174 -18.22 -0.73 -23.79
C ILE A 174 -18.94 -0.09 -22.62
N ASN A 175 -18.63 1.16 -22.29
CA ASN A 175 -19.41 1.92 -21.32
C ASN A 175 -19.42 3.42 -21.62
N MET A 176 -20.31 4.16 -20.96
CA MET A 176 -20.46 5.60 -21.08
C MET A 176 -21.04 6.25 -19.85
N ILE A 177 -20.74 7.52 -19.70
CA ILE A 177 -21.41 8.44 -18.80
C ILE A 177 -21.82 9.70 -19.56
N VAL A 178 -22.80 10.42 -19.02
CA VAL A 178 -23.23 11.72 -19.55
C VAL A 178 -23.12 12.76 -18.45
N ASP A 179 -22.43 13.87 -18.73
CA ASP A 179 -22.35 14.97 -17.76
C ASP A 179 -23.65 15.80 -17.71
N ARG A 180 -23.78 16.65 -16.69
CA ARG A 180 -24.94 17.56 -16.54
C ARG A 180 -25.14 18.55 -17.70
N ARG A 181 -24.14 18.73 -18.57
CA ARG A 181 -24.21 19.59 -19.77
C ARG A 181 -24.61 18.80 -21.02
N GLY A 182 -24.74 17.48 -20.91
CA GLY A 182 -25.09 16.56 -21.99
C GLY A 182 -23.90 16.06 -22.81
N PHE A 183 -22.65 16.31 -22.39
CA PHE A 183 -21.50 15.70 -23.05
C PHE A 183 -21.47 14.21 -22.75
N VAL A 184 -21.29 13.41 -23.79
CA VAL A 184 -21.24 11.95 -23.68
C VAL A 184 -19.77 11.52 -23.69
N TYR A 185 -19.38 10.77 -22.67
CA TYR A 185 -18.04 10.24 -22.50
C TYR A 185 -18.10 8.74 -22.70
N VAL A 186 -17.43 8.23 -23.73
CA VAL A 186 -17.52 6.83 -24.16
C VAL A 186 -16.17 6.15 -23.99
N VAL A 187 -16.17 5.04 -23.27
CA VAL A 187 -15.05 4.11 -23.18
C VAL A 187 -15.21 3.07 -24.29
N SER A 188 -14.16 2.85 -25.07
CA SER A 188 -14.17 1.94 -26.22
C SER A 188 -13.06 0.89 -26.09
N ARG A 189 -13.41 -0.37 -26.35
CA ARG A 189 -12.50 -1.51 -26.30
C ARG A 189 -11.32 -1.30 -27.25
N GLY A 190 -10.11 -1.45 -26.73
CA GLY A 190 -8.88 -1.32 -27.51
C GLY A 190 -8.47 0.12 -27.86
N THR A 191 -9.12 1.14 -27.27
CA THR A 191 -8.74 2.53 -27.46
C THR A 191 -7.72 2.98 -26.41
N PHE A 192 -6.55 3.40 -26.87
CA PHE A 192 -5.45 3.85 -25.99
C PHE A 192 -5.34 5.38 -25.88
N GLN A 193 -6.18 6.11 -26.62
CA GLN A 193 -6.19 7.57 -26.67
C GLN A 193 -7.02 8.20 -25.53
N GLY A 194 -7.50 7.41 -24.57
CA GLY A 194 -8.38 7.86 -23.49
C GLY A 194 -9.87 7.71 -23.83
N ILE A 195 -10.70 8.44 -23.09
CA ILE A 195 -12.15 8.46 -23.23
C ILE A 195 -12.54 9.30 -24.44
N ILE A 196 -13.47 8.81 -25.26
CA ILE A 196 -13.99 9.50 -26.44
C ILE A 196 -15.10 10.45 -25.98
N GLN A 197 -14.99 11.73 -26.27
CA GLN A 197 -15.98 12.72 -25.87
C GLN A 197 -16.80 13.19 -27.08
N PHE A 198 -18.12 13.17 -26.94
CA PHE A 198 -19.09 13.73 -27.90
C PHE A 198 -19.83 14.92 -27.30
N TYR A 199 -20.17 15.87 -28.16
CA TYR A 199 -21.14 16.90 -27.88
C TYR A 199 -22.56 16.30 -27.75
N PRO A 200 -23.49 16.99 -27.07
CA PRO A 200 -24.89 16.53 -26.97
C PRO A 200 -25.57 16.29 -28.32
N ASP A 201 -25.13 16.97 -29.38
CA ASP A 201 -25.65 16.84 -30.75
C ASP A 201 -25.05 15.65 -31.53
N GLY A 202 -24.09 14.92 -30.96
CA GLY A 202 -23.42 13.78 -31.59
C GLY A 202 -22.09 14.13 -32.28
N GLY A 203 -21.69 15.41 -32.32
CA GLY A 203 -20.40 15.81 -32.87
C GLY A 203 -19.22 15.31 -32.01
N PHE A 204 -18.12 14.91 -32.64
CA PHE A 204 -16.90 14.53 -31.90
C PHE A 204 -16.23 15.77 -31.28
N TYR A 205 -16.03 15.75 -29.97
CA TYR A 205 -15.33 16.81 -29.23
C TYR A 205 -13.81 16.57 -29.21
N GLY A 206 -13.40 15.40 -28.73
CA GLY A 206 -11.99 15.09 -28.49
C GLY A 206 -11.78 13.85 -27.63
N PHE A 207 -10.56 13.69 -27.15
CA PHE A 207 -10.20 12.67 -26.19
C PHE A 207 -9.99 13.28 -24.80
N TYR A 208 -10.35 12.53 -23.77
CA TYR A 208 -10.33 12.97 -22.38
C TYR A 208 -9.65 11.92 -21.47
N GLY A 209 -8.91 12.35 -20.46
CA GLY A 209 -8.38 11.46 -19.43
C GLY A 209 -7.42 10.38 -19.93
N THR A 210 -6.53 10.69 -20.89
CA THR A 210 -5.56 9.73 -21.45
C THR A 210 -4.71 9.07 -20.38
N ASN A 211 -4.47 7.75 -20.49
CA ASN A 211 -3.47 7.08 -19.66
C ASN A 211 -2.06 7.49 -20.11
N VAL A 212 -1.17 7.76 -19.16
CA VAL A 212 0.24 8.02 -19.44
C VAL A 212 1.06 6.76 -19.21
N SER A 213 1.72 6.25 -20.24
CA SER A 213 2.71 5.19 -20.07
C SER A 213 4.01 5.79 -19.55
N GLU A 214 4.48 5.38 -18.36
CA GLU A 214 5.80 5.78 -17.89
C GLU A 214 6.89 5.28 -18.84
N VAL A 215 7.67 6.22 -19.39
CA VAL A 215 8.83 5.85 -20.22
C VAL A 215 9.95 5.42 -19.28
N SER A 216 10.20 4.11 -19.21
CA SER A 216 11.29 3.53 -18.43
C SER A 216 12.62 4.24 -18.71
N LEU A 217 13.48 4.33 -17.69
CA LEU A 217 14.85 4.87 -17.83
C LEU A 217 15.62 4.13 -18.92
N MET A 218 15.40 2.82 -19.04
CA MET A 218 15.98 2.01 -20.10
C MET A 218 15.44 2.38 -21.49
N ASP A 219 14.17 2.76 -21.61
CA ASP A 219 13.59 3.24 -22.87
C ASP A 219 14.12 4.62 -23.26
N ARG A 220 14.41 5.48 -22.28
CA ARG A 220 15.10 6.75 -22.52
C ARG A 220 16.52 6.51 -23.02
N ILE A 221 17.27 5.61 -22.40
CA ILE A 221 18.62 5.22 -22.84
C ILE A 221 18.55 4.63 -24.26
N ARG A 222 17.62 3.70 -24.52
CA ARG A 222 17.44 3.10 -25.85
C ARG A 222 17.10 4.13 -26.92
N LYS A 223 16.25 5.12 -26.63
CA LYS A 223 15.94 6.21 -27.59
C LYS A 223 17.16 7.01 -28.01
N VAL A 224 18.21 7.07 -27.19
CA VAL A 224 19.48 7.72 -27.54
C VAL A 224 20.31 6.84 -28.50
N PHE A 225 20.24 5.52 -28.37
CA PHE A 225 21.10 4.58 -29.12
C PHE A 225 20.43 3.90 -30.32
N TYR A 226 19.09 3.85 -30.39
CA TYR A 226 18.35 3.07 -31.39
C TYR A 226 17.95 3.94 -32.58
N THR A 227 17.93 3.36 -33.78
CA THR A 227 17.43 4.05 -34.98
C THR A 227 15.90 4.17 -34.96
N LYS A 228 15.35 5.13 -35.71
CA LYS A 228 13.89 5.30 -35.85
C LYS A 228 13.19 4.03 -36.35
N GLU A 229 13.86 3.24 -37.20
CA GLU A 229 13.36 1.96 -37.70
C GLU A 229 13.37 0.85 -36.63
N GLN A 230 14.41 0.80 -35.78
CA GLN A 230 14.47 -0.13 -34.65
C GLN A 230 13.41 0.18 -33.59
N LEU A 231 13.16 1.47 -33.32
CA LEU A 231 12.07 1.93 -32.45
C LEU A 231 10.69 1.63 -33.04
N ALA A 232 10.53 1.76 -34.37
CA ALA A 232 9.25 1.46 -35.03
C ALA A 232 8.92 -0.04 -35.11
N ARG A 233 9.95 -0.91 -35.01
CA ARG A 233 9.79 -2.38 -34.94
C ARG A 233 9.47 -2.89 -33.53
N GLN A 234 9.57 -2.04 -32.50
CA GLN A 234 9.12 -2.40 -31.16
C GLN A 234 7.61 -2.37 -31.08
N VAL A 235 7.04 -3.27 -30.27
CA VAL A 235 5.65 -3.14 -29.81
C VAL A 235 5.57 -1.77 -29.14
N ARG A 236 4.82 -0.84 -29.74
CA ARG A 236 4.49 0.41 -29.05
C ARG A 236 3.91 0.01 -27.69
N LEU A 237 4.54 0.43 -26.61
CA LEU A 237 3.97 0.37 -25.27
C LEU A 237 2.78 1.33 -25.29
N LEU A 238 1.67 0.85 -25.83
CA LEU A 238 0.41 1.54 -25.74
C LEU A 238 -0.07 1.33 -24.30
N PRO A 239 -0.53 2.38 -23.60
CA PRO A 239 -1.08 2.23 -22.26
C PRO A 239 -2.25 1.25 -22.30
N ASN A 240 -2.60 0.61 -21.19
CA ASN A 240 -3.78 -0.26 -21.20
C ASN A 240 -5.05 0.60 -21.37
N PRO A 241 -6.06 0.10 -22.11
CA PRO A 241 -7.29 0.85 -22.31
C PRO A 241 -8.07 0.93 -21.00
N ILE A 242 -8.82 2.02 -20.85
CA ILE A 242 -9.80 2.19 -19.78
C ILE A 242 -10.91 1.14 -19.97
N ARG A 243 -11.36 0.54 -18.87
CA ARG A 243 -12.42 -0.48 -18.87
C ARG A 243 -13.77 0.11 -18.51
N ASN A 244 -13.81 0.89 -17.45
CA ASN A 244 -15.04 1.54 -17.02
C ASN A 244 -14.82 3.00 -16.61
N VAL A 245 -15.92 3.75 -16.56
CA VAL A 245 -15.99 5.17 -16.25
C VAL A 245 -17.24 5.47 -15.43
N GLU A 246 -17.10 6.33 -14.43
CA GLU A 246 -18.20 6.77 -13.56
C GLU A 246 -18.13 8.29 -13.35
N ILE A 247 -19.26 8.94 -13.04
CA ILE A 247 -19.32 10.38 -12.75
C ILE A 247 -19.96 10.68 -11.40
N ASP A 248 -19.24 11.39 -10.54
CA ASP A 248 -19.81 11.80 -9.26
C ASP A 248 -20.74 13.02 -9.39
N LYS A 249 -21.51 13.29 -8.33
CA LYS A 249 -22.41 14.46 -8.24
C LYS A 249 -21.71 15.82 -8.37
N ASN A 250 -20.40 15.87 -8.20
CA ASN A 250 -19.58 17.08 -8.32
C ASN A 250 -18.98 17.23 -9.74
N GLY A 251 -19.16 16.24 -10.61
CA GLY A 251 -18.65 16.21 -11.98
C GLY A 251 -17.21 15.72 -12.11
N TYR A 252 -16.64 15.07 -11.08
CA TYR A 252 -15.40 14.32 -11.24
C TYR A 252 -15.70 13.00 -11.92
N ILE A 253 -14.81 12.62 -12.84
CA ILE A 253 -14.93 11.37 -13.60
C ILE A 253 -13.93 10.36 -13.06
N TYR A 254 -14.40 9.20 -12.65
CA TYR A 254 -13.57 8.11 -12.18
C TYR A 254 -13.36 7.10 -13.29
N THR A 255 -12.17 6.52 -13.40
CA THR A 255 -11.87 5.52 -14.43
C THR A 255 -11.10 4.37 -13.83
N VAL A 256 -11.42 3.15 -14.25
CA VAL A 256 -10.64 1.95 -13.94
C VAL A 256 -9.96 1.42 -15.20
N SER A 257 -8.71 0.99 -15.05
CA SER A 257 -7.95 0.40 -16.14
C SER A 257 -7.08 -0.76 -15.66
N LYS A 258 -6.62 -1.59 -16.60
CA LYS A 258 -5.63 -2.65 -16.31
C LYS A 258 -4.19 -2.11 -16.24
N ASP A 259 -4.02 -0.79 -16.27
CA ASP A 259 -2.69 -0.19 -16.23
C ASP A 259 -2.10 -0.29 -14.82
N LYS A 260 -0.82 -0.62 -14.70
CA LYS A 260 -0.18 -0.75 -13.39
C LYS A 260 0.15 0.59 -12.75
N SER A 261 0.32 1.64 -13.57
CA SER A 261 0.65 2.98 -13.09
C SER A 261 -0.58 3.84 -12.82
N GLU A 262 -1.71 3.57 -13.49
CA GLU A 262 -2.96 4.34 -13.37
C GLU A 262 -4.17 3.39 -13.32
N GLU A 263 -4.21 2.54 -12.28
CA GLU A 263 -5.28 1.56 -12.07
C GLU A 263 -6.64 2.24 -11.88
N ILE A 264 -6.68 3.28 -11.02
CA ILE A 264 -7.84 4.12 -10.75
C ILE A 264 -7.45 5.58 -10.92
N LYS A 265 -8.27 6.37 -11.61
CA LYS A 265 -8.07 7.82 -11.72
C LYS A 265 -9.31 8.56 -11.26
N LYS A 266 -9.08 9.69 -10.60
CA LYS A 266 -10.09 10.73 -10.35
C LYS A 266 -9.77 11.93 -11.23
N LEU A 267 -10.53 12.11 -12.30
CA LEU A 267 -10.29 13.13 -13.32
C LEU A 267 -11.09 14.39 -13.00
N ASN A 268 -10.41 15.53 -12.92
CA ASN A 268 -11.06 16.84 -12.91
C ASN A 268 -11.56 17.21 -14.31
N ILE A 269 -12.34 18.29 -14.46
CA ILE A 269 -12.88 18.77 -15.75
C ILE A 269 -11.88 18.97 -16.90
N ARG A 270 -10.56 19.03 -16.61
CA ARG A 270 -9.49 19.13 -17.61
C ARG A 270 -8.96 17.78 -18.06
N GLY A 271 -9.43 16.68 -17.47
CA GLY A 271 -8.93 15.33 -17.68
C GLY A 271 -7.63 15.04 -16.93
N GLU A 272 -7.31 15.83 -15.89
CA GLU A 272 -6.10 15.62 -15.08
C GLU A 272 -6.41 14.73 -13.88
N ASN A 273 -5.61 13.67 -13.70
CA ASN A 273 -5.70 12.78 -12.56
C ASN A 273 -5.33 13.50 -11.24
N GLN A 274 -6.24 13.46 -10.27
CA GLN A 274 -6.06 13.99 -8.92
C GLN A 274 -5.42 12.96 -7.97
N TRP A 275 -5.50 11.66 -8.30
CA TRP A 275 -4.90 10.56 -7.55
C TRP A 275 -3.55 10.19 -8.17
N LYS A 276 -2.56 11.09 -8.09
CA LYS A 276 -1.27 10.94 -8.80
C LYS A 276 -0.32 9.90 -8.22
N GLU A 277 -0.44 9.62 -6.92
CA GLU A 277 0.42 8.68 -6.18
C GLU A 277 -0.38 7.48 -5.67
N PHE A 278 -1.54 7.23 -6.26
CA PHE A 278 -2.40 6.12 -5.86
C PHE A 278 -1.93 4.82 -6.52
N SER A 279 -1.79 3.77 -5.70
CA SER A 279 -1.52 2.40 -6.14
C SER A 279 -2.50 1.46 -5.45
N PHE A 280 -3.31 0.72 -6.22
CA PHE A 280 -4.28 -0.19 -5.64
C PHE A 280 -3.57 -1.35 -4.93
N ASN A 281 -2.51 -1.90 -5.54
CA ASN A 281 -1.74 -3.02 -5.00
C ASN A 281 -0.95 -2.69 -3.72
N GLU A 282 -0.58 -1.42 -3.53
CA GLU A 282 0.06 -0.98 -2.27
C GLU A 282 -0.97 -0.81 -1.15
N ASN A 283 -2.20 -0.39 -1.49
CA ASN A 283 -3.28 -0.21 -0.54
C ASN A 283 -3.98 -1.54 -0.19
N VAL A 284 -4.02 -2.51 -1.10
CA VAL A 284 -4.78 -3.77 -0.93
C VAL A 284 -3.83 -4.96 -1.01
N ASN A 285 -3.38 -5.44 0.15
CA ASN A 285 -2.52 -6.62 0.23
C ASN A 285 -3.36 -7.88 0.38
N VAL A 286 -3.46 -8.70 -0.67
CA VAL A 286 -4.25 -9.95 -0.69
C VAL A 286 -3.38 -11.22 -0.69
N SER A 287 -2.08 -11.08 -0.40
CA SER A 287 -1.15 -12.22 -0.36
C SER A 287 -1.58 -13.30 0.63
N PHE A 288 -2.21 -12.90 1.75
CA PHE A 288 -2.71 -13.80 2.79
C PHE A 288 -3.88 -14.68 2.32
N LEU A 289 -4.65 -14.27 1.30
CA LEU A 289 -5.73 -15.09 0.74
C LEU A 289 -5.21 -16.32 -0.02
N ARG A 290 -3.90 -16.38 -0.33
CA ARG A 290 -3.27 -17.44 -1.12
C ARG A 290 -2.35 -18.36 -0.29
N GLU A 291 -2.24 -18.14 1.02
CA GLU A 291 -1.33 -18.88 1.91
C GLU A 291 -1.61 -20.39 1.98
N ASP A 292 -2.79 -20.85 1.56
CA ASP A 292 -3.17 -22.27 1.56
C ASP A 292 -2.68 -23.04 0.31
N SER A 293 -2.01 -22.37 -0.63
CA SER A 293 -1.34 -23.03 -1.76
C SER A 293 0.11 -23.34 -1.39
N THR A 294 0.43 -24.62 -1.22
CA THR A 294 1.72 -25.21 -0.84
C THR A 294 2.88 -24.98 -1.83
N VAL A 295 2.79 -23.96 -2.68
CA VAL A 295 3.80 -23.61 -3.67
C VAL A 295 4.30 -22.20 -3.36
N LYS A 296 5.28 -22.11 -2.45
CA LYS A 296 6.15 -20.93 -2.35
C LYS A 296 7.07 -20.91 -3.57
N GLU A 297 6.56 -20.47 -4.71
CA GLU A 297 7.43 -19.98 -5.78
C GLU A 297 7.96 -18.60 -5.38
N GLU A 298 9.10 -18.59 -4.70
CA GLU A 298 9.91 -17.39 -4.49
C GLU A 298 10.39 -16.89 -5.87
N GLY A 299 9.69 -15.92 -6.46
CA GLY A 299 10.20 -15.19 -7.63
C GLY A 299 9.18 -14.57 -8.58
N GLN A 300 7.89 -14.89 -8.50
CA GLN A 300 6.82 -14.32 -9.34
C GLN A 300 5.51 -14.36 -8.52
N ALA A 301 4.59 -13.42 -8.50
CA ALA A 301 4.35 -12.17 -9.20
C ALA A 301 3.57 -11.29 -8.21
N GLY A 302 3.62 -9.96 -8.35
CA GLY A 302 2.62 -9.11 -7.69
C GLY A 302 1.22 -9.65 -7.98
N VAL A 303 0.33 -9.58 -6.99
CA VAL A 303 -1.07 -9.99 -7.15
C VAL A 303 -1.60 -9.38 -8.45
N SER A 304 -2.03 -10.22 -9.39
CA SER A 304 -2.63 -9.73 -10.62
C SER A 304 -4.03 -9.22 -10.29
N THR A 305 -4.21 -7.92 -10.24
CA THR A 305 -5.51 -7.26 -10.14
C THR A 305 -6.16 -7.18 -11.53
N ASP A 306 -7.48 -7.32 -11.57
CA ASP A 306 -8.27 -7.11 -12.78
C ASP A 306 -9.50 -6.26 -12.41
N LEU A 307 -9.27 -4.96 -12.22
CA LEU A 307 -10.32 -4.01 -11.89
C LEU A 307 -11.32 -3.93 -13.05
N THR A 308 -12.58 -4.20 -12.76
CA THR A 308 -13.66 -4.24 -13.75
C THR A 308 -14.52 -3.00 -13.71
N ASP A 309 -14.85 -2.53 -12.52
CA ASP A 309 -15.80 -1.44 -12.35
C ASP A 309 -15.53 -0.53 -11.14
N VAL A 310 -16.07 0.68 -11.18
CA VAL A 310 -16.06 1.70 -10.13
C VAL A 310 -17.42 2.39 -10.05
N THR A 311 -17.98 2.55 -8.85
CA THR A 311 -19.13 3.44 -8.57
C THR A 311 -18.74 4.45 -7.50
N VAL A 312 -19.46 5.55 -7.46
CA VAL A 312 -19.29 6.59 -6.44
C VAL A 312 -20.65 6.92 -5.84
N ASP A 313 -20.79 6.70 -4.53
CA ASP A 313 -22.04 6.97 -3.84
C ASP A 313 -22.33 8.48 -3.71
N GLU A 314 -23.52 8.84 -3.22
CA GLU A 314 -23.89 10.25 -3.01
C GLU A 314 -22.95 10.98 -2.05
N ASN A 315 -22.22 10.29 -1.19
CA ASN A 315 -21.28 10.87 -0.23
C ASN A 315 -19.84 10.96 -0.79
N GLY A 316 -19.61 10.40 -1.97
CA GLY A 316 -18.31 10.32 -2.63
C GLY A 316 -17.42 9.19 -2.13
N ILE A 317 -17.98 8.16 -1.51
CA ILE A 317 -17.28 6.89 -1.28
C ILE A 317 -17.17 6.17 -2.61
N VAL A 318 -15.94 5.84 -2.98
CA VAL A 318 -15.59 5.18 -4.23
C VAL A 318 -15.52 3.68 -3.97
N THR A 319 -16.37 2.89 -4.61
CA THR A 319 -16.36 1.42 -4.51
C THR A 319 -15.85 0.83 -5.82
N VAL A 320 -14.98 -0.18 -5.75
CA VAL A 320 -14.31 -0.79 -6.90
C VAL A 320 -14.38 -2.30 -6.83
N ALA A 321 -14.64 -2.97 -7.95
CA ALA A 321 -14.60 -4.42 -8.07
C ALA A 321 -13.30 -4.89 -8.71
N ASP A 322 -12.74 -5.96 -8.12
CA ASP A 322 -11.64 -6.72 -8.68
C ASP A 322 -12.10 -8.13 -9.04
N LYS A 323 -12.19 -8.38 -10.35
CA LYS A 323 -12.63 -9.67 -10.89
C LYS A 323 -11.62 -10.78 -10.64
N ALA A 324 -10.32 -10.49 -10.62
CA ALA A 324 -9.30 -11.54 -10.49
C ALA A 324 -9.30 -12.17 -9.09
N ASN A 325 -9.62 -11.39 -8.07
CA ASN A 325 -9.62 -11.82 -6.67
C ASN A 325 -11.03 -11.97 -6.07
N ALA A 326 -12.09 -11.69 -6.86
CA ALA A 326 -13.49 -11.64 -6.41
C ALA A 326 -13.70 -10.71 -5.21
N LEU A 327 -13.00 -9.57 -5.21
CA LEU A 327 -13.01 -8.60 -4.11
C LEU A 327 -13.79 -7.35 -4.48
N VAL A 328 -14.34 -6.72 -3.45
CA VAL A 328 -14.88 -5.36 -3.51
C VAL A 328 -14.09 -4.50 -2.53
N THR A 329 -13.70 -3.31 -2.95
CA THR A 329 -12.87 -2.39 -2.17
C THR A 329 -13.51 -1.01 -2.12
N GLN A 330 -13.49 -0.37 -0.94
CA GLN A 330 -13.95 0.99 -0.75
C GLN A 330 -12.83 1.95 -0.40
N PHE A 331 -12.86 3.12 -1.03
CA PHE A 331 -12.00 4.25 -0.77
C PHE A 331 -12.84 5.49 -0.52
N ASN A 332 -12.26 6.48 0.15
CA ASN A 332 -12.86 7.80 0.22
C ASN A 332 -12.46 8.67 -0.99
N GLN A 333 -13.00 9.89 -1.07
CA GLN A 333 -12.70 10.83 -2.17
C GLN A 333 -11.22 11.19 -2.38
N ASN A 334 -10.37 10.97 -1.36
CA ASN A 334 -8.94 11.25 -1.39
C ASN A 334 -8.10 10.01 -1.75
N GLY A 335 -8.73 8.84 -1.94
CA GLY A 335 -8.05 7.58 -2.21
C GLY A 335 -7.56 6.85 -0.95
N GLU A 336 -7.97 7.28 0.25
CA GLU A 336 -7.67 6.52 1.48
C GLU A 336 -8.60 5.28 1.53
N LEU A 337 -8.01 4.10 1.77
CA LEU A 337 -8.76 2.85 1.92
C LEU A 337 -9.64 2.88 3.17
N LEU A 338 -10.90 2.46 3.02
CA LEU A 338 -11.82 2.21 4.12
C LEU A 338 -11.81 0.75 4.52
N PHE A 339 -12.14 -0.13 3.57
CA PHE A 339 -12.17 -1.57 3.75
C PHE A 339 -12.25 -2.27 2.40
N PHE A 340 -11.84 -3.54 2.39
CA PHE A 340 -12.05 -4.46 1.29
C PHE A 340 -12.56 -5.79 1.81
N TRP A 341 -13.37 -6.47 1.00
CA TRP A 341 -13.98 -7.73 1.39
C TRP A 341 -14.20 -8.63 0.19
N GLY A 342 -14.37 -9.91 0.49
CA GLY A 342 -14.71 -10.95 -0.46
C GLY A 342 -14.31 -12.31 0.11
N ALA A 343 -14.75 -13.37 -0.55
CA ALA A 343 -14.45 -14.73 -0.13
C ALA A 343 -14.00 -15.54 -1.35
N PRO A 344 -12.97 -16.39 -1.21
CA PRO A 344 -12.63 -17.35 -2.26
C PRO A 344 -13.82 -18.28 -2.45
N SER A 345 -14.47 -18.22 -3.62
CA SER A 345 -15.64 -19.06 -3.89
C SER A 345 -15.22 -20.51 -4.09
N THR A 346 -15.83 -21.44 -3.37
CA THR A 346 -15.76 -22.87 -3.74
C THR A 346 -16.64 -23.08 -4.97
N SER A 347 -16.06 -23.66 -6.02
CA SER A 347 -16.62 -23.76 -7.36
C SER A 347 -18.09 -24.22 -7.39
N GLY A 348 -18.96 -23.42 -8.02
CA GLY A 348 -20.25 -23.90 -8.58
C GLY A 348 -21.53 -23.70 -7.77
N THR A 349 -21.48 -23.17 -6.53
CA THR A 349 -22.70 -22.87 -5.76
C THR A 349 -22.79 -21.38 -5.44
N ALA A 350 -23.88 -20.73 -5.88
CA ALA A 350 -24.16 -19.34 -5.54
C ALA A 350 -24.49 -19.23 -4.03
N GLN A 351 -23.60 -18.59 -3.28
CA GLN A 351 -23.85 -18.23 -1.89
C GLN A 351 -24.20 -16.74 -1.84
N ILE A 352 -25.22 -16.39 -1.06
CA ILE A 352 -25.63 -14.99 -0.89
C ILE A 352 -24.46 -14.23 -0.27
N GLY A 353 -24.08 -13.09 -0.85
CA GLY A 353 -22.96 -12.25 -0.40
C GLY A 353 -21.58 -12.67 -0.90
N VAL A 354 -21.45 -13.79 -1.61
CA VAL A 354 -20.17 -14.24 -2.18
C VAL A 354 -20.17 -14.04 -3.69
N ASN A 355 -19.15 -13.33 -4.18
CA ASN A 355 -18.94 -13.08 -5.61
C ASN A 355 -17.97 -14.13 -6.19
N GLN A 356 -18.14 -14.45 -7.47
CA GLN A 356 -17.21 -15.27 -8.25
C GLN A 356 -16.48 -14.44 -9.30
N SER A 357 -17.20 -13.54 -9.97
CA SER A 357 -16.70 -12.74 -11.07
C SER A 357 -17.49 -11.43 -11.17
N PRO A 358 -17.23 -10.48 -10.25
CA PRO A 358 -17.91 -9.19 -10.26
C PRO A 358 -17.50 -8.39 -11.50
N VAL A 359 -18.48 -8.00 -12.31
CA VAL A 359 -18.28 -7.27 -13.57
C VAL A 359 -18.78 -5.83 -13.54
N ALA A 360 -19.83 -5.57 -12.77
CA ALA A 360 -20.37 -4.23 -12.57
C ALA A 360 -20.89 -4.07 -11.14
N LEU A 361 -20.97 -2.84 -10.68
CA LEU A 361 -21.42 -2.48 -9.34
C LEU A 361 -22.05 -1.08 -9.36
N ASP A 362 -23.10 -0.91 -8.57
CA ASP A 362 -23.68 0.42 -8.39
C ASP A 362 -24.31 0.57 -7.00
N THR A 363 -24.57 1.81 -6.60
CA THR A 363 -25.16 2.14 -5.30
C THR A 363 -26.49 2.87 -5.45
N ASN A 364 -27.40 2.60 -4.52
CA ASN A 364 -28.68 3.30 -4.46
C ASN A 364 -28.68 4.43 -3.40
N SER A 365 -29.79 5.15 -3.29
CA SER A 365 -29.98 6.24 -2.31
C SER A 365 -29.89 5.80 -0.83
N GLU A 366 -29.96 4.50 -0.56
CA GLU A 366 -29.82 3.90 0.79
C GLU A 366 -28.39 3.40 1.06
N ASN A 367 -27.42 3.70 0.18
CA ASN A 367 -26.04 3.20 0.20
C ASN A 367 -25.93 1.67 0.17
N LYS A 368 -26.95 0.98 -0.38
CA LYS A 368 -26.85 -0.44 -0.70
C LYS A 368 -25.95 -0.60 -1.92
N ILE A 369 -25.12 -1.64 -1.90
CA ILE A 369 -24.27 -1.98 -3.05
C ILE A 369 -24.93 -3.14 -3.78
N PHE A 370 -25.08 -2.97 -5.08
CA PHE A 370 -25.54 -4.00 -6.00
C PHE A 370 -24.35 -4.45 -6.82
N ILE A 371 -24.06 -5.75 -6.83
CA ILE A 371 -22.88 -6.31 -7.50
C ILE A 371 -23.37 -7.32 -8.54
N LEU A 372 -23.13 -7.02 -9.81
CA LEU A 372 -23.45 -7.89 -10.94
C LEU A 372 -22.34 -8.91 -11.13
N ASP A 373 -22.70 -10.19 -11.12
CA ASP A 373 -21.77 -11.31 -11.33
C ASP A 373 -22.09 -12.02 -12.66
N ASP A 374 -21.12 -12.03 -13.58
CA ASP A 374 -21.31 -12.61 -14.93
C ASP A 374 -21.23 -14.15 -14.95
N SER A 375 -20.68 -14.76 -13.91
CA SER A 375 -20.53 -16.21 -13.79
C SER A 375 -21.74 -16.83 -13.07
N LEU A 376 -22.27 -16.12 -12.07
CA LEU A 376 -23.50 -16.48 -11.37
C LEU A 376 -24.77 -16.00 -12.10
N ASN A 377 -24.66 -15.05 -13.04
CA ASN A 377 -25.77 -14.44 -13.79
C ASN A 377 -26.86 -13.86 -12.87
N LEU A 378 -26.46 -13.15 -11.81
CA LEU A 378 -27.37 -12.53 -10.85
C LEU A 378 -26.75 -11.26 -10.28
N VAL A 379 -27.53 -10.51 -9.50
CA VAL A 379 -27.05 -9.34 -8.75
C VAL A 379 -27.11 -9.64 -7.26
N GLN A 380 -25.98 -9.52 -6.58
CA GLN A 380 -25.87 -9.60 -5.12
C GLN A 380 -26.22 -8.22 -4.51
N VAL A 381 -27.01 -8.20 -3.44
CA VAL A 381 -27.38 -6.97 -2.74
C VAL A 381 -26.81 -6.97 -1.34
N LEU A 382 -25.97 -5.97 -1.06
CA LEU A 382 -25.30 -5.79 0.22
C LEU A 382 -25.78 -4.50 0.88
N VAL A 383 -26.07 -4.56 2.18
CA VAL A 383 -26.48 -3.40 2.99
C VAL A 383 -25.39 -3.02 3.99
N PRO A 384 -25.14 -1.73 4.22
CA PRO A 384 -24.11 -1.31 5.16
C PRO A 384 -24.49 -1.70 6.59
N THR A 385 -23.56 -2.31 7.32
CA THR A 385 -23.78 -2.58 8.75
C THR A 385 -23.65 -1.30 9.56
N GLN A 386 -24.04 -1.35 10.83
CA GLN A 386 -23.82 -0.21 11.74
C GLN A 386 -22.35 0.18 11.83
N PHE A 387 -21.42 -0.79 11.79
CA PHE A 387 -19.99 -0.52 11.81
C PHE A 387 -19.54 0.17 10.51
N GLY A 388 -19.88 -0.39 9.34
CA GLY A 388 -19.55 0.18 8.04
C GLY A 388 -20.07 1.62 7.88
N LYS A 389 -21.32 1.85 8.27
CA LYS A 389 -21.93 3.19 8.27
C LYS A 389 -21.20 4.17 9.20
N THR A 390 -20.84 3.74 10.41
CA THR A 390 -20.10 4.59 11.36
C THR A 390 -18.74 4.98 10.81
N VAL A 391 -18.03 4.06 10.14
CA VAL A 391 -16.76 4.32 9.46
C VAL A 391 -16.93 5.33 8.31
N GLN A 392 -17.91 5.10 7.43
CA GLN A 392 -18.21 6.02 6.33
C GLN A 392 -18.54 7.43 6.85
N ASP A 393 -19.46 7.56 7.81
CA ASP A 393 -19.82 8.84 8.43
C ASP A 393 -18.60 9.56 9.02
N ALA A 394 -17.71 8.82 9.68
CA ALA A 394 -16.49 9.37 10.27
C ALA A 394 -15.54 9.95 9.20
N TYR A 395 -15.35 9.24 8.09
CA TYR A 395 -14.55 9.72 6.96
C TYR A 395 -15.19 10.93 6.29
N ILE A 396 -16.49 10.88 5.99
CA ILE A 396 -17.23 11.97 5.35
C ILE A 396 -17.09 13.26 6.16
N LEU A 397 -17.39 13.23 7.46
CA LEU A 397 -17.27 14.40 8.34
C LEU A 397 -15.83 14.92 8.42
N THR A 398 -14.85 14.01 8.44
CA THR A 398 -13.43 14.38 8.47
C THR A 398 -13.00 15.06 7.17
N GLN A 399 -13.50 14.61 6.02
CA GLN A 399 -13.24 15.23 4.71
C GLN A 399 -13.91 16.60 4.56
N GLU A 400 -15.10 16.78 5.13
CA GLU A 400 -15.77 18.09 5.21
C GLU A 400 -15.07 19.08 6.17
N GLY A 401 -14.02 18.64 6.87
CA GLY A 401 -13.29 19.44 7.86
C GLY A 401 -14.00 19.55 9.22
N LYS A 402 -15.07 18.79 9.44
CA LYS A 402 -15.85 18.76 10.69
C LYS A 402 -15.23 17.81 11.72
N TYR A 403 -13.95 18.04 12.06
CA TYR A 403 -13.17 17.15 12.93
C TYR A 403 -13.77 16.97 14.34
N VAL A 404 -14.41 18.00 14.88
CA VAL A 404 -15.04 17.95 16.20
C VAL A 404 -16.27 17.05 16.22
N GLU A 405 -17.05 17.06 15.14
CA GLU A 405 -18.23 16.21 14.99
C GLU A 405 -17.84 14.76 14.71
N SER A 406 -16.78 14.55 13.89
CA SER A 406 -16.30 13.20 13.54
C SER A 406 -15.69 12.45 14.74
N GLU A 407 -15.17 13.15 15.75
CA GLU A 407 -14.56 12.54 16.95
C GLU A 407 -15.49 11.52 17.63
N LYS A 408 -16.81 11.79 17.68
CA LYS A 408 -17.79 10.87 18.26
C LYS A 408 -17.80 9.53 17.52
N TYR A 409 -17.77 9.57 16.19
CA TYR A 409 -17.79 8.39 15.34
C TYR A 409 -16.47 7.63 15.44
N TRP A 410 -15.33 8.33 15.40
CA TRP A 410 -14.03 7.71 15.59
C TRP A 410 -13.87 7.04 16.96
N SER A 411 -14.39 7.67 18.02
CA SER A 411 -14.38 7.10 19.37
C SER A 411 -15.21 5.82 19.45
N GLU A 412 -16.37 5.79 18.78
CA GLU A 412 -17.23 4.61 18.73
C GLU A 412 -16.59 3.48 17.91
N ILE A 413 -15.89 3.80 16.81
CA ILE A 413 -15.13 2.82 16.03
C ILE A 413 -14.02 2.19 16.88
N VAL A 414 -13.23 2.98 17.61
CA VAL A 414 -12.19 2.45 18.51
C VAL A 414 -12.81 1.57 19.60
N ARG A 415 -13.99 1.93 20.11
CA ARG A 415 -14.71 1.14 21.11
C ARG A 415 -15.17 -0.22 20.55
N GLN A 416 -15.59 -0.27 19.28
CA GLN A 416 -15.99 -1.50 18.61
C GLN A 416 -14.77 -2.32 18.16
N ASN A 417 -13.70 -1.66 17.72
CA ASN A 417 -12.48 -2.27 17.23
C ASN A 417 -11.24 -1.41 17.56
N ALA A 418 -10.55 -1.78 18.63
CA ALA A 418 -9.32 -1.09 19.05
C ALA A 418 -8.15 -1.29 18.07
N LEU A 419 -8.24 -2.25 17.14
CA LEU A 419 -7.22 -2.52 16.12
C LEU A 419 -7.42 -1.71 14.84
N PHE A 420 -8.58 -1.04 14.68
CA PHE A 420 -8.86 -0.20 13.51
C PHE A 420 -8.07 1.12 13.60
N THR A 421 -6.79 1.06 13.22
CA THR A 421 -5.87 2.17 13.40
C THR A 421 -6.23 3.47 12.67
N PRO A 422 -6.94 3.48 11.52
CA PRO A 422 -7.37 4.73 10.90
C PRO A 422 -8.25 5.60 11.81
N ALA A 423 -8.96 4.99 12.78
CA ALA A 423 -9.73 5.76 13.75
C ALA A 423 -8.85 6.58 14.70
N TYR A 424 -7.65 6.11 15.05
CA TYR A 424 -6.70 6.92 15.82
C TYR A 424 -6.21 8.12 15.01
N THR A 425 -6.02 7.99 13.69
CA THR A 425 -5.72 9.12 12.79
C THR A 425 -6.84 10.16 12.83
N GLY A 426 -8.09 9.70 12.74
CA GLY A 426 -9.27 10.57 12.84
C GLY A 426 -9.35 11.33 14.18
N LEU A 427 -9.16 10.62 15.30
CA LEU A 427 -9.10 11.22 16.64
C LEU A 427 -7.90 12.17 16.78
N ALA A 428 -6.76 11.83 16.19
CA ALA A 428 -5.55 12.66 16.23
C ALA A 428 -5.76 13.99 15.51
N ARG A 429 -6.42 13.96 14.33
CA ARG A 429 -6.84 15.17 13.58
C ARG A 429 -7.79 16.04 14.42
N ALA A 430 -8.76 15.43 15.10
CA ALA A 430 -9.67 16.15 16.00
C ALA A 430 -8.95 16.78 17.22
N ALA A 431 -8.03 16.05 17.84
CA ALA A 431 -7.20 16.57 18.93
C ALA A 431 -6.27 17.71 18.46
N PHE A 432 -5.68 17.57 17.27
CA PHE A 432 -4.84 18.59 16.64
C PHE A 432 -5.63 19.89 16.42
N TYR A 433 -6.85 19.77 15.90
CA TYR A 433 -7.74 20.91 15.67
C TYR A 433 -8.13 21.63 16.97
N ARG A 434 -8.21 20.91 18.10
CA ARG A 434 -8.43 21.47 19.44
C ARG A 434 -7.16 22.01 20.10
N GLU A 435 -6.04 22.04 19.39
CA GLU A 435 -4.72 22.44 19.90
C GLU A 435 -4.18 21.55 21.04
N ASP A 436 -4.77 20.35 21.24
CA ASP A 436 -4.24 19.34 22.15
C ASP A 436 -3.18 18.51 21.42
N PHE A 437 -2.03 19.15 21.18
CA PHE A 437 -0.96 18.59 20.38
C PHE A 437 -0.26 17.41 21.06
N GLU A 438 -0.30 17.29 22.39
CA GLU A 438 0.26 16.12 23.10
C GLU A 438 -0.59 14.89 22.83
N LYS A 439 -1.91 14.98 23.04
CA LYS A 439 -2.83 13.88 22.75
C LYS A 439 -2.82 13.53 21.25
N SER A 440 -2.78 14.55 20.38
CA SER A 440 -2.69 14.34 18.94
C SER A 440 -1.44 13.56 18.54
N LYS A 441 -0.27 13.95 19.07
CA LYS A 441 1.00 13.24 18.84
C LYS A 441 0.94 11.77 19.29
N GLU A 442 0.37 11.50 20.47
CA GLU A 442 0.22 10.11 20.96
C GLU A 442 -0.70 9.28 20.07
N LEU A 443 -1.83 9.85 19.63
CA LEU A 443 -2.78 9.16 18.76
C LEU A 443 -2.20 8.88 17.36
N TYR A 444 -1.48 9.82 16.75
CA TYR A 444 -0.78 9.57 15.48
C TYR A 444 0.27 8.46 15.59
N LYS A 445 0.98 8.39 16.73
CA LYS A 445 1.92 7.29 17.00
C LYS A 445 1.22 5.94 17.08
N LEU A 446 0.03 5.87 17.71
CA LEU A 446 -0.78 4.66 17.76
C LEU A 446 -1.35 4.29 16.38
N ALA A 447 -1.67 5.30 15.56
CA ALA A 447 -2.16 5.11 14.21
C ALA A 447 -1.10 4.54 13.26
N GLY A 448 0.18 4.82 13.49
CA GLY A 448 1.25 4.53 12.54
C GLY A 448 1.54 5.70 11.57
N ASP A 449 0.99 6.88 11.81
CA ASP A 449 1.11 8.07 10.94
C ASP A 449 2.25 8.98 11.41
N ASP A 450 3.40 8.90 10.73
CA ASP A 450 4.61 9.66 11.03
C ASP A 450 4.52 11.13 10.64
N GLN A 451 3.76 11.44 9.59
CA GLN A 451 3.51 12.81 9.14
C GLN A 451 2.69 13.58 10.18
N GLY A 452 1.54 13.05 10.58
CA GLY A 452 0.72 13.66 11.62
C GLY A 452 1.42 13.75 12.97
N TYR A 453 2.21 12.73 13.32
CA TYR A 453 3.07 12.76 14.52
C TYR A 453 4.08 13.90 14.47
N SER A 454 4.77 14.05 13.33
CA SER A 454 5.77 15.10 13.10
C SER A 454 5.15 16.49 13.20
N ASP A 455 3.98 16.70 12.61
CA ASP A 455 3.30 17.99 12.61
C ASP A 455 2.85 18.37 14.02
N SER A 456 2.30 17.43 14.78
CA SER A 456 1.95 17.62 16.20
C SER A 456 3.18 17.92 17.06
N PHE A 457 4.28 17.18 16.83
CA PHE A 457 5.55 17.41 17.51
C PHE A 457 6.12 18.80 17.20
N TRP A 458 6.02 19.26 15.95
CA TRP A 458 6.46 20.60 15.56
C TRP A 458 5.68 21.69 16.30
N GLN A 459 4.36 21.55 16.45
CA GLN A 459 3.54 22.51 17.19
C GLN A 459 3.92 22.57 18.67
N LEU A 460 4.13 21.41 19.31
CA LEU A 460 4.63 21.35 20.69
C LEU A 460 5.98 22.06 20.84
N ARG A 461 6.90 21.81 19.90
CA ARG A 461 8.22 22.44 19.88
C ARG A 461 8.12 23.94 19.65
N LEU A 462 7.23 24.38 18.76
CA LEU A 462 6.99 25.80 18.50
C LEU A 462 6.45 26.49 19.77
N ASN A 463 5.45 25.90 20.43
CA ASN A 463 4.86 26.42 21.66
C ASN A 463 5.91 26.50 22.79
N TRP A 464 6.75 25.47 22.92
CA TRP A 464 7.88 25.48 23.85
C TRP A 464 8.88 26.58 23.50
N PHE A 465 9.24 26.73 22.22
CA PHE A 465 10.18 27.75 21.79
C PHE A 465 9.65 29.16 22.04
N GLN A 466 8.38 29.44 21.69
CA GLN A 466 7.74 30.74 21.90
C GLN A 466 7.67 31.11 23.38
N SER A 467 7.29 30.16 24.24
CA SER A 467 7.24 30.39 25.70
C SER A 467 8.63 30.56 26.33
N ASN A 468 9.68 29.97 25.76
CA ASN A 468 11.05 30.03 26.28
C ASN A 468 11.95 31.02 25.51
N PHE A 469 11.43 31.73 24.52
CA PHE A 469 12.21 32.56 23.61
C PHE A 469 13.04 33.61 24.35
N THR A 470 12.46 34.29 25.33
CA THR A 470 13.14 35.32 26.13
C THR A 470 14.34 34.75 26.89
N TYR A 471 14.19 33.57 27.49
CA TYR A 471 15.28 32.90 28.22
C TYR A 471 16.40 32.47 27.26
N LEU A 472 16.05 31.91 26.10
CA LEU A 472 17.01 31.52 25.07
C LEU A 472 17.78 32.73 24.52
N ALA A 473 17.07 33.81 24.18
CA ALA A 473 17.70 35.05 23.70
C ALA A 473 18.68 35.63 24.74
N ASN A 474 18.29 35.67 26.01
CA ASN A 474 19.16 36.12 27.10
C ASN A 474 20.37 35.19 27.29
N ALA A 475 20.17 33.87 27.20
CA ALA A 475 21.27 32.91 27.27
C ALA A 475 22.27 33.10 26.12
N PHE A 476 21.81 33.33 24.88
CA PHE A 476 22.69 33.63 23.75
C PHE A 476 23.48 34.92 23.94
N VAL A 477 22.84 35.98 24.48
CA VAL A 477 23.53 37.24 24.81
C VAL A 477 24.59 37.00 25.88
N VAL A 478 24.28 36.25 26.95
CA VAL A 478 25.25 35.93 28.01
C VAL A 478 26.39 35.06 27.47
N ILE A 479 26.11 34.05 26.65
CA ILE A 479 27.14 33.22 26.00
C ILE A 479 28.01 34.08 25.08
N GLY A 480 27.42 34.99 24.31
CA GLY A 480 28.14 35.95 23.46
C GLY A 480 29.05 36.86 24.28
N LEU A 481 28.52 37.48 25.34
CA LEU A 481 29.30 38.35 26.23
C LEU A 481 30.42 37.61 26.96
N THR A 482 30.15 36.39 27.45
CA THR A 482 31.15 35.56 28.14
C THR A 482 32.20 34.98 27.20
N SER A 483 31.86 34.66 25.96
CA SER A 483 32.84 34.22 24.95
C SER A 483 33.71 35.39 24.48
N ILE A 484 33.16 36.59 24.30
CA ILE A 484 33.94 37.81 24.02
C ILE A 484 34.86 38.15 25.21
N ALA A 485 34.33 38.16 26.43
CA ALA A 485 35.11 38.39 27.65
C ALA A 485 36.18 37.30 27.85
N GLY A 486 35.86 36.04 27.56
CA GLY A 486 36.78 34.91 27.63
C GLY A 486 37.88 34.95 26.58
N VAL A 487 37.60 35.42 25.37
CA VAL A 487 38.60 35.66 24.31
C VAL A 487 39.49 36.84 24.68
N GLN A 488 38.93 37.92 25.23
CA GLN A 488 39.70 39.08 25.71
C GLN A 488 40.59 38.71 26.92
N TYR A 489 40.07 37.90 27.86
CA TYR A 489 40.83 37.39 29.00
C TYR A 489 41.94 36.42 28.57
N ARG A 490 41.68 35.53 27.60
CA ARG A 490 42.72 34.66 27.01
C ARG A 490 43.77 35.43 26.21
N ARG A 491 43.42 36.56 25.58
CA ARG A 491 44.38 37.46 24.92
C ARG A 491 45.28 38.20 25.94
N LYS A 492 44.76 38.52 27.14
CA LYS A 492 45.55 39.11 28.24
C LYS A 492 46.35 38.09 29.07
N SER A 493 45.92 36.84 29.13
CA SER A 493 46.57 35.79 29.91
C SER A 493 47.41 34.84 29.02
N LYS A 494 48.63 35.25 28.67
CA LYS A 494 49.67 34.26 28.25
C LYS A 494 49.99 33.35 29.45
N ARG A 495 49.71 32.05 29.30
CA ARG A 495 50.02 30.89 30.18
C ARG A 495 49.19 30.73 31.46
N LYS A 496 48.38 29.67 31.52
CA LYS A 496 48.72 28.42 32.24
C LYS A 496 47.78 27.28 31.85
N SER A 497 48.36 26.15 31.48
CA SER A 497 47.69 24.87 31.25
C SER A 497 47.04 24.40 32.55
N VAL A 498 45.71 24.40 32.61
CA VAL A 498 44.92 23.71 33.66
C VAL A 498 44.52 22.30 33.21
N LYS A 499 44.92 21.88 32.00
CA LYS A 499 44.63 20.53 31.48
C LYS A 499 45.48 19.41 32.12
N ASP A 500 46.52 19.74 32.87
CA ASP A 500 47.50 18.76 33.36
C ASP A 500 47.12 18.03 34.67
N SER A 501 46.04 18.42 35.35
CA SER A 501 45.65 17.78 36.63
C SER A 501 44.69 16.59 36.44
N PHE A 502 43.70 16.70 35.54
CA PHE A 502 42.73 15.62 35.29
C PHE A 502 43.35 14.46 34.49
N LEU A 503 44.23 14.77 33.53
CA LEU A 503 44.91 13.76 32.70
C LEU A 503 45.94 12.92 33.47
N LYS A 504 46.41 13.37 34.65
CA LYS A 504 47.32 12.60 35.50
C LYS A 504 46.63 11.47 36.28
N LYS A 505 45.33 11.59 36.59
CA LYS A 505 44.56 10.55 37.29
C LYS A 505 44.17 9.36 36.40
N LEU A 506 44.30 9.49 35.07
CA LEU A 506 43.97 8.44 34.10
C LEU A 506 45.20 7.68 33.56
N LYS A 507 46.33 7.70 34.28
CA LYS A 507 47.56 7.00 33.84
C LYS A 507 47.42 5.47 33.82
N TRP A 508 46.63 4.88 34.71
CA TRP A 508 46.48 3.41 34.82
C TRP A 508 45.69 2.78 33.65
N LEU A 509 44.80 3.54 32.99
CA LEU A 509 44.06 3.07 31.81
C LEU A 509 44.92 3.02 30.53
N LYS A 510 46.10 3.65 30.52
CA LYS A 510 47.02 3.65 29.36
C LYS A 510 47.79 2.34 29.19
N GLU A 511 47.85 1.48 30.21
CA GLU A 511 48.64 0.24 30.18
C GLU A 511 47.83 -0.97 29.70
N ILE A 512 46.51 -0.82 29.50
CA ILE A 512 45.65 -1.87 28.98
C ILE A 512 45.74 -1.87 27.45
N LYS A 513 46.42 -2.88 26.90
CA LYS A 513 46.59 -3.10 25.44
C LYS A 513 45.27 -2.99 24.65
N LEU A 514 44.15 -3.42 25.23
CA LEU A 514 42.83 -3.33 24.61
C LEU A 514 42.33 -1.88 24.42
N LEU A 515 42.58 -1.01 25.40
CA LEU A 515 42.19 0.42 25.33
C LEU A 515 43.01 1.17 24.29
N GLU A 516 44.29 0.83 24.14
CA GLU A 516 45.14 1.37 23.07
C GLU A 516 44.62 0.96 21.68
N GLN A 517 44.22 -0.31 21.52
CA GLN A 517 43.64 -0.84 20.28
C GLN A 517 42.29 -0.17 19.95
N LEU A 518 41.37 -0.02 20.91
CA LEU A 518 40.10 0.69 20.70
C LEU A 518 40.31 2.18 20.38
N LYS A 519 41.31 2.81 21.01
CA LYS A 519 41.67 4.20 20.70
C LYS A 519 42.27 4.35 19.30
N HIS A 520 42.94 3.32 18.79
CA HIS A 520 43.47 3.29 17.43
C HIS A 520 42.37 3.43 16.37
N ALA A 521 41.14 2.99 16.65
CA ALA A 521 40.00 3.22 15.75
C ALA A 521 39.74 4.73 15.48
N PHE A 522 39.88 5.59 16.50
CA PHE A 522 39.80 7.04 16.32
C PHE A 522 40.98 7.63 15.53
N TYR A 523 42.15 6.99 15.57
CA TYR A 523 43.30 7.39 14.76
C TYR A 523 43.06 7.10 13.28
N ILE A 524 42.50 5.92 12.96
CA ILE A 524 42.13 5.54 11.59
C ILE A 524 41.17 6.54 10.95
N LEU A 525 40.21 7.10 11.71
CA LEU A 525 39.30 8.12 11.19
C LEU A 525 40.01 9.36 10.64
N ARG A 526 41.19 9.71 11.19
CA ARG A 526 41.94 10.92 10.84
C ARG A 526 43.10 10.64 9.87
N HIS A 527 43.69 9.46 9.99
CA HIS A 527 44.81 8.99 9.18
C HIS A 527 44.54 7.54 8.72
N PRO A 528 43.66 7.34 7.73
CA PRO A 528 43.15 6.01 7.38
C PRO A 528 44.23 5.09 6.81
N LEU A 529 45.02 5.55 5.83
CA LEU A 529 46.06 4.73 5.20
C LEU A 529 47.12 4.28 6.23
N ASP A 530 47.70 5.22 6.97
CA ASP A 530 48.70 4.91 8.01
C ASP A 530 48.10 4.08 9.15
N GLY A 531 46.84 4.36 9.51
CA GLY A 531 46.14 3.67 10.58
C GLY A 531 45.87 2.21 10.25
N PHE A 532 45.46 1.90 9.02
CA PHE A 532 45.31 0.51 8.55
C PHE A 532 46.66 -0.18 8.36
N ALA A 533 47.67 0.51 7.83
CA ALA A 533 49.03 -0.04 7.75
C ALA A 533 49.60 -0.40 9.14
N ASP A 534 49.33 0.42 10.16
CA ASP A 534 49.72 0.17 11.55
C ASP A 534 49.09 -1.09 12.16
N ILE A 535 47.91 -1.52 11.70
CA ILE A 535 47.30 -2.81 12.13
C ILE A 535 48.22 -3.97 11.73
N ARG A 536 48.78 -3.91 10.52
CA ARG A 536 49.63 -4.96 9.96
C ARG A 536 51.06 -4.89 10.48
N TYR A 537 51.71 -3.73 10.32
CA TYR A 537 53.16 -3.59 10.58
C TYR A 537 53.50 -3.32 12.04
N ARG A 538 52.57 -2.72 12.81
CA ARG A 538 52.79 -2.38 14.23
C ARG A 538 51.87 -3.14 15.19
N ASN A 539 51.07 -4.09 14.68
CA ASN A 539 50.18 -4.96 15.46
C ASN A 539 49.24 -4.16 16.40
N LYS A 540 48.81 -2.96 15.98
CA LYS A 540 47.92 -2.08 16.75
C LYS A 540 46.44 -2.49 16.72
N GLY A 541 46.13 -3.67 16.18
CA GLY A 541 44.80 -4.26 16.17
C GLY A 541 44.80 -5.76 16.48
N GLY A 542 43.83 -6.22 17.27
CA GLY A 542 43.68 -7.62 17.67
C GLY A 542 42.26 -8.15 17.46
N TYR A 543 42.09 -9.47 17.41
CA TYR A 543 40.77 -10.11 17.26
C TYR A 543 39.80 -9.69 18.37
N THR A 544 40.28 -9.58 19.62
CA THR A 544 39.46 -9.13 20.76
C THR A 544 38.91 -7.73 20.54
N SER A 545 39.74 -6.77 20.12
CA SER A 545 39.29 -5.41 19.80
C SER A 545 38.31 -5.37 18.62
N ALA A 546 38.52 -6.22 17.60
CA ALA A 546 37.64 -6.29 16.43
C ALA A 546 36.27 -6.87 16.78
N ILE A 547 36.23 -7.98 17.53
CA ILE A 547 34.97 -8.60 18.01
C ILE A 547 34.19 -7.61 18.88
N ILE A 548 34.87 -6.89 19.77
CA ILE A 548 34.23 -5.86 20.61
C ILE A 548 33.63 -4.76 19.73
N ILE A 549 34.34 -4.26 18.73
CA ILE A 549 33.80 -3.24 17.80
C ILE A 549 32.59 -3.79 17.05
N LEU A 550 32.63 -5.03 16.55
CA LEU A 550 31.50 -5.64 15.85
C LEU A 550 30.28 -5.80 16.74
N LEU A 551 30.47 -6.29 17.97
CA LEU A 551 29.39 -6.37 18.97
C LEU A 551 28.83 -4.99 19.28
N MET A 552 29.69 -3.97 19.45
CA MET A 552 29.23 -2.60 19.62
C MET A 552 28.45 -2.11 18.40
N VAL A 553 28.84 -2.46 17.18
CA VAL A 553 28.15 -2.03 15.95
C VAL A 553 26.77 -2.67 15.88
N ILE A 554 26.67 -3.96 16.20
CA ILE A 554 25.38 -4.66 16.30
C ILE A 554 24.50 -3.99 17.35
N VAL A 555 25.02 -3.77 18.57
CA VAL A 555 24.30 -3.05 19.63
C VAL A 555 23.93 -1.65 19.17
N MET A 556 24.79 -0.96 18.44
CA MET A 556 24.52 0.38 17.90
C MET A 556 23.39 0.38 16.87
N VAL A 557 23.35 -0.60 15.98
CA VAL A 557 22.26 -0.76 15.01
C VAL A 557 20.94 -0.98 15.74
N LEU A 558 20.93 -1.84 16.78
CA LEU A 558 19.76 -2.05 17.62
C LEU A 558 19.38 -0.75 18.35
N VAL A 559 20.30 -0.10 19.06
CA VAL A 559 20.06 1.15 19.79
C VAL A 559 19.53 2.24 18.85
N LYS A 560 20.14 2.44 17.68
CA LYS A 560 19.66 3.40 16.67
C LYS A 560 18.23 3.07 16.28
N MET A 561 17.90 1.80 16.03
CA MET A 561 16.55 1.40 15.64
C MET A 561 15.49 1.65 16.74
N TYR A 562 15.81 1.43 18.02
CA TYR A 562 14.87 1.66 19.13
C TYR A 562 14.80 3.12 19.61
N PHE A 563 15.91 3.87 19.53
CA PHE A 563 15.99 5.26 20.02
C PHE A 563 15.73 6.30 18.94
N THR A 564 15.74 5.94 17.66
CA THR A 564 15.37 6.90 16.61
C THR A 564 13.89 7.27 16.78
N SER A 565 13.58 8.56 16.60
CA SER A 565 12.21 9.05 16.69
C SER A 565 11.30 8.29 15.71
N PHE A 566 10.05 8.11 16.13
CA PHE A 566 8.99 7.54 15.30
C PHE A 566 8.90 8.23 13.92
N THR A 567 9.12 9.55 13.89
CA THR A 567 9.24 10.40 12.68
C THR A 567 10.15 9.84 11.60
N PHE A 568 11.26 9.19 11.95
CA PHE A 568 12.26 8.70 10.98
C PHE A 568 12.31 7.18 10.88
N GLN A 569 11.60 6.49 11.76
CA GLN A 569 11.56 5.03 11.83
C GLN A 569 10.16 4.61 12.30
N PRO A 570 9.12 4.72 11.45
CA PRO A 570 7.74 4.39 11.82
C PRO A 570 7.50 2.88 11.80
N VAL A 571 8.24 2.15 12.63
CA VAL A 571 8.13 0.70 12.74
C VAL A 571 7.54 0.34 14.09
N ALA A 572 6.52 -0.51 14.10
CA ALA A 572 5.98 -1.07 15.32
C ALA A 572 7.09 -1.84 16.05
N VAL A 573 7.44 -1.42 17.27
CA VAL A 573 8.57 -1.99 18.03
C VAL A 573 8.44 -3.52 18.19
N GLY A 574 7.22 -4.05 18.24
CA GLY A 574 6.94 -5.48 18.33
C GLY A 574 7.10 -6.29 17.03
N SER A 575 7.24 -5.65 15.87
CA SER A 575 7.47 -6.34 14.58
C SER A 575 8.95 -6.51 14.23
N ILE A 576 9.86 -5.99 15.07
CA ILE A 576 11.29 -6.04 14.83
C ILE A 576 11.82 -7.45 15.14
N ASN A 577 12.19 -8.19 14.10
CA ASN A 577 12.84 -9.49 14.25
C ASN A 577 14.36 -9.30 14.44
N ILE A 578 14.79 -9.31 15.71
CA ILE A 578 16.21 -9.17 16.08
C ILE A 578 17.06 -10.29 15.47
N ASP A 579 16.54 -11.51 15.42
CA ASP A 579 17.27 -12.68 14.90
C ASP A 579 17.58 -12.52 13.42
N SER A 580 16.63 -12.01 12.64
CA SER A 580 16.83 -11.71 11.22
C SER A 580 17.92 -10.66 11.02
N ILE A 581 17.88 -9.56 11.78
CA ILE A 581 18.88 -8.49 11.70
C ILE A 581 20.28 -9.01 12.05
N LEU A 582 20.39 -9.80 13.12
CA LEU A 582 21.66 -10.42 13.53
C LEU A 582 22.19 -11.37 12.48
N THR A 583 21.31 -12.21 11.91
CA THR A 583 21.66 -13.20 10.89
C THR A 583 22.16 -12.51 9.63
N VAL A 584 21.42 -11.53 9.12
CA VAL A 584 21.79 -10.77 7.92
C VAL A 584 23.09 -10.01 8.14
N SER A 585 23.22 -9.26 9.25
CA SER A 585 24.42 -8.48 9.54
C SER A 585 25.67 -9.36 9.67
N THR A 586 25.55 -10.50 10.35
CA THR A 586 26.66 -11.44 10.53
C THR A 586 27.01 -12.14 9.22
N THR A 587 26.01 -12.57 8.45
CA THR A 587 26.23 -13.27 7.17
C THR A 587 26.95 -12.36 6.18
N VAL A 588 26.45 -11.13 5.98
CA VAL A 588 27.07 -10.15 5.06
C VAL A 588 28.52 -9.88 5.47
N TRP A 589 28.76 -9.69 6.78
CA TRP A 589 30.09 -9.39 7.28
C TRP A 589 31.07 -10.57 7.11
N VAL A 590 30.65 -11.79 7.44
CA VAL A 590 31.46 -13.00 7.27
C VAL A 590 31.76 -13.26 5.80
N SER A 591 30.73 -13.16 4.93
CA SER A 591 30.92 -13.33 3.49
C SER A 591 31.92 -12.32 2.93
N TRP A 592 31.83 -11.05 3.35
CA TRP A 592 32.79 -10.01 2.96
C TRP A 592 34.22 -10.39 3.34
N VAL A 593 34.47 -10.75 4.60
CA VAL A 593 35.83 -11.06 5.09
C VAL A 593 36.42 -12.26 4.34
N ILE A 594 35.63 -13.31 4.12
CA ILE A 594 36.06 -14.53 3.40
C ILE A 594 36.36 -14.21 1.94
N CYS A 595 35.40 -13.64 1.21
CA CYS A 595 35.55 -13.36 -0.22
C CYS A 595 36.69 -12.38 -0.48
N HIS A 596 36.81 -11.33 0.34
CA HIS A 596 37.88 -10.36 0.17
C HIS A 596 39.27 -10.96 0.44
N TYR A 597 39.40 -11.80 1.47
CA TYR A 597 40.66 -12.51 1.74
C TYR A 597 41.05 -13.47 0.60
N LEU A 598 40.08 -14.23 0.06
CA LEU A 598 40.33 -15.16 -1.04
C LEU A 598 40.76 -14.43 -2.31
N ILE A 599 40.08 -13.35 -2.70
CA ILE A 599 40.44 -12.56 -3.87
C ILE A 599 41.79 -11.86 -3.68
N GLY A 600 42.06 -11.35 -2.48
CA GLY A 600 43.37 -10.82 -2.13
C GLY A 600 44.47 -11.87 -2.33
N SER A 601 44.24 -13.10 -1.90
CA SER A 601 45.20 -14.21 -2.05
C SER A 601 45.47 -14.55 -3.52
N ILE A 602 44.43 -14.55 -4.37
CA ILE A 602 44.55 -14.78 -5.82
C ILE A 602 45.36 -13.66 -6.50
N LYS A 603 45.14 -12.42 -6.07
CA LYS A 603 45.83 -11.23 -6.60
C LYS A 603 47.18 -10.94 -5.92
N GLN A 604 47.78 -11.94 -5.27
CA GLN A 604 49.07 -11.80 -4.59
C GLN A 604 49.10 -10.64 -3.58
N GLY A 605 47.95 -10.32 -3.00
CA GLY A 605 47.78 -9.36 -1.93
C GLY A 605 48.54 -9.81 -0.69
N GLN A 606 49.02 -8.83 0.06
CA GLN A 606 49.94 -9.09 1.16
C GLN A 606 49.27 -9.18 2.54
N ALA A 607 47.96 -8.96 2.63
CA ALA A 607 47.22 -8.97 3.90
C ALA A 607 46.95 -10.40 4.38
N ARG A 608 47.10 -10.64 5.69
CA ARG A 608 46.68 -11.91 6.31
C ARG A 608 45.19 -11.85 6.62
N PHE A 609 44.56 -13.02 6.81
CA PHE A 609 43.15 -13.11 7.23
C PHE A 609 42.85 -12.26 8.47
N LYS A 610 43.74 -12.30 9.48
CA LYS A 610 43.65 -11.46 10.68
C LYS A 610 43.55 -9.97 10.34
N ASP A 611 44.38 -9.51 9.40
CA ASP A 611 44.48 -8.09 9.07
C ASP A 611 43.20 -7.63 8.37
N VAL A 612 42.63 -8.44 7.47
CA VAL A 612 41.34 -8.19 6.80
C VAL A 612 40.17 -8.20 7.79
N PHE A 613 40.12 -9.18 8.70
CA PHE A 613 39.08 -9.28 9.73
C PHE A 613 39.09 -8.04 10.65
N VAL A 614 40.26 -7.69 11.18
CA VAL A 614 40.42 -6.56 12.10
C VAL A 614 40.20 -5.23 11.36
N GLY A 615 40.76 -5.06 10.18
CA GLY A 615 40.55 -3.86 9.36
C GLY A 615 39.07 -3.64 9.03
N SER A 616 38.34 -4.70 8.65
CA SER A 616 36.92 -4.61 8.28
C SER A 616 36.04 -4.22 9.46
N ALA A 617 36.34 -4.72 10.67
CA ALA A 617 35.66 -4.27 11.88
C ALA A 617 35.91 -2.79 12.19
N TYR A 618 37.15 -2.32 12.04
CA TYR A 618 37.52 -0.92 12.31
C TYR A 618 36.98 0.04 11.25
N ALA A 619 36.75 -0.42 10.01
CA ALA A 619 36.12 0.37 8.96
C ALA A 619 34.64 0.72 9.26
N LEU A 620 33.97 -0.05 10.13
CA LEU A 620 32.60 0.21 10.58
C LEU A 620 32.51 1.23 11.73
N PHE A 621 33.65 1.74 12.20
CA PHE A 621 33.69 2.66 13.33
C PHE A 621 32.88 3.97 13.16
N PRO A 622 32.70 4.55 11.94
CA PRO A 622 31.79 5.69 11.76
C PRO A 622 30.35 5.41 12.20
N VAL A 623 29.87 4.17 12.08
CA VAL A 623 28.53 3.77 12.54
C VAL A 623 28.40 3.94 14.06
N LEU A 624 29.45 3.58 14.80
CA LEU A 624 29.49 3.77 16.27
C LEU A 624 29.53 5.25 16.65
N LEU A 625 30.31 6.04 15.92
CA LEU A 625 30.54 7.45 16.24
C LEU A 625 29.30 8.30 15.96
N LEU A 626 28.66 8.08 14.81
CA LEU A 626 27.55 8.91 14.33
C LEU A 626 26.17 8.33 14.71
N GLY A 627 26.08 7.03 15.00
CA GLY A 627 24.82 6.36 15.31
C GLY A 627 24.08 6.94 16.53
N ILE A 628 24.74 7.03 17.70
CA ILE A 628 24.10 7.57 18.92
C ILE A 628 23.73 9.04 18.76
N PRO A 629 24.65 9.94 18.35
CA PRO A 629 24.30 11.35 18.23
C PRO A 629 23.15 11.57 17.25
N LEU A 630 23.12 10.82 16.15
CA LEU A 630 22.05 10.92 15.16
C LEU A 630 20.71 10.39 15.69
N ALA A 631 20.70 9.25 16.40
CA ALA A 631 19.50 8.72 17.03
C ALA A 631 18.94 9.70 18.08
N VAL A 632 19.80 10.28 18.93
CA VAL A 632 19.39 11.30 19.91
C VAL A 632 18.86 12.55 19.20
N LEU A 633 19.57 13.05 18.18
CA LEU A 633 19.17 14.22 17.42
C LEU A 633 17.83 14.01 16.70
N SER A 634 17.53 12.78 16.26
CA SER A 634 16.27 12.46 15.60
C SER A 634 15.03 12.73 16.46
N ASN A 635 15.14 12.66 17.79
CA ASN A 635 14.06 12.98 18.73
C ASN A 635 13.80 14.49 18.87
N LEU A 636 14.68 15.32 18.30
CA LEU A 636 14.54 16.78 18.30
C LEU A 636 14.08 17.32 16.94
N MET A 637 14.08 16.47 15.92
CA MET A 637 13.80 16.82 14.54
C MET A 637 12.40 16.39 14.11
N SER A 638 11.82 17.18 13.23
CA SER A 638 10.58 16.93 12.49
C SER A 638 10.88 16.46 11.06
N LEU A 639 9.89 15.95 10.32
CA LEU A 639 10.04 15.55 8.92
C LEU A 639 10.50 16.68 8.00
N ASN A 640 10.18 17.94 8.32
CA ASN A 640 10.70 19.11 7.60
C ASN A 640 12.23 19.21 7.66
N GLU A 641 12.86 18.58 8.66
CA GLU A 641 14.31 18.50 8.84
C GLU A 641 14.89 17.14 8.39
N SER A 642 14.10 16.31 7.69
CA SER A 642 14.50 14.97 7.22
C SER A 642 15.75 14.98 6.35
N SER A 643 15.98 16.04 5.59
CA SER A 643 17.20 16.21 4.79
C SER A 643 18.47 16.26 5.65
N ILE A 644 18.39 16.80 6.88
CA ILE A 644 19.52 16.85 7.82
C ILE A 644 19.82 15.45 8.35
N TYR A 645 18.78 14.71 8.78
CA TYR A 645 18.92 13.32 9.21
C TYR A 645 19.50 12.46 8.08
N GLY A 646 18.94 12.59 6.87
CA GLY A 646 19.39 11.91 5.66
C GLY A 646 20.85 12.23 5.32
N PHE A 647 21.26 13.50 5.42
CA PHE A 647 22.65 13.91 5.20
C PHE A 647 23.62 13.17 6.13
N PHE A 648 23.37 13.13 7.44
CA PHE A 648 24.24 12.44 8.38
C PHE A 648 24.24 10.92 8.18
N ASN A 649 23.09 10.35 7.80
CA ASN A 649 22.98 8.92 7.49
C ASN A 649 23.81 8.55 6.24
N VAL A 650 23.69 9.36 5.17
CA VAL A 650 24.49 9.20 3.93
C VAL A 650 25.97 9.43 4.21
N LEU A 651 26.31 10.46 5.00
CA LEU A 651 27.70 10.74 5.40
C LEU A 651 28.33 9.56 6.14
N MET A 652 27.60 8.94 7.06
CA MET A 652 28.05 7.75 7.80
C MET A 652 28.34 6.57 6.87
N ILE A 653 27.48 6.33 5.87
CA ILE A 653 27.66 5.27 4.86
C ILE A 653 28.88 5.56 3.97
N ILE A 654 28.95 6.76 3.39
CA ILE A 654 30.06 7.18 2.52
C ILE A 654 31.39 7.09 3.28
N TRP A 655 31.42 7.53 4.53
CA TRP A 655 32.65 7.49 5.33
C TRP A 655 33.07 6.05 5.63
N SER A 656 32.13 5.18 5.97
CA SER A 656 32.42 3.74 6.16
C SER A 656 32.95 3.11 4.86
N ALA A 657 32.32 3.40 3.73
CA ALA A 657 32.76 2.91 2.41
C ALA A 657 34.18 3.40 2.04
N ALA A 658 34.49 4.68 2.32
CA ALA A 658 35.83 5.23 2.13
C ALA A 658 36.87 4.54 3.03
N LEU A 659 36.52 4.23 4.29
CA LEU A 659 37.40 3.47 5.17
C LEU A 659 37.61 2.03 4.67
N PHE A 660 36.58 1.36 4.16
CA PHE A 660 36.76 0.06 3.50
C PHE A 660 37.69 0.16 2.29
N PHE A 661 37.55 1.18 1.46
CA PHE A 661 38.44 1.39 0.32
C PHE A 661 39.91 1.58 0.75
N TRP A 662 40.17 2.47 1.70
CA TRP A 662 41.53 2.71 2.21
C TRP A 662 42.08 1.52 3.02
N MET A 663 41.23 0.75 3.68
CA MET A 663 41.61 -0.50 4.33
C MET A 663 42.19 -1.47 3.31
N ILE A 664 41.48 -1.71 2.20
CA ILE A 664 41.94 -2.62 1.15
C ILE A 664 43.27 -2.12 0.60
N GLN A 665 43.34 -0.84 0.25
CA GLN A 665 44.53 -0.22 -0.30
C GLN A 665 45.76 -0.39 0.62
N ALA A 666 45.61 -0.06 1.90
CA ALA A 666 46.71 -0.06 2.86
C ALA A 666 47.14 -1.48 3.31
N LEU A 667 46.18 -2.39 3.50
CA LEU A 667 46.50 -3.75 3.97
C LEU A 667 47.12 -4.60 2.87
N GLN A 668 46.57 -4.50 1.66
CA GLN A 668 47.03 -5.28 0.50
C GLN A 668 48.22 -4.64 -0.22
N ASN A 669 48.50 -3.36 0.08
CA ASN A 669 49.53 -2.55 -0.59
C ASN A 669 49.29 -2.41 -2.10
N TYR A 670 48.05 -2.10 -2.47
CA TYR A 670 47.62 -1.93 -3.85
C TYR A 670 47.63 -0.46 -4.30
N SER A 671 47.73 -0.24 -5.61
CA SER A 671 47.41 1.05 -6.22
C SER A 671 45.90 1.33 -6.18
N VAL A 672 45.51 2.59 -6.43
CA VAL A 672 44.08 2.99 -6.46
C VAL A 672 43.31 2.16 -7.49
N GLY A 673 43.86 1.96 -8.69
CA GLY A 673 43.21 1.19 -9.75
C GLY A 673 43.04 -0.29 -9.39
N GLU A 674 44.08 -0.92 -8.83
CA GLU A 674 44.02 -2.32 -8.37
C GLU A 674 43.01 -2.50 -7.22
N THR A 675 42.92 -1.51 -6.32
CA THR A 675 41.96 -1.51 -5.21
C THR A 675 40.51 -1.51 -5.73
N ILE A 676 40.20 -0.69 -6.74
CA ILE A 676 38.87 -0.65 -7.36
C ILE A 676 38.52 -2.02 -7.96
N ILE A 677 39.40 -2.57 -8.81
CA ILE A 677 39.15 -3.87 -9.48
C ILE A 677 38.98 -4.98 -8.44
N THR A 678 39.81 -4.99 -7.40
CA THR A 678 39.77 -6.02 -6.36
C THR A 678 38.52 -5.91 -5.48
N SER A 679 38.06 -4.69 -5.21
CA SER A 679 36.80 -4.46 -4.49
C SER A 679 35.61 -4.98 -5.30
N LEU A 680 35.55 -4.67 -6.59
CA LEU A 680 34.50 -5.16 -7.49
C LEU A 680 34.49 -6.69 -7.60
N LEU A 681 35.65 -7.31 -7.75
CA LEU A 681 35.77 -8.77 -7.75
C LEU A 681 35.35 -9.40 -6.42
N SER A 682 35.68 -8.78 -5.29
CA SER A 682 35.26 -9.25 -3.96
C SER A 682 33.73 -9.21 -3.81
N MET A 683 33.09 -8.14 -4.29
CA MET A 683 31.62 -8.04 -4.30
C MET A 683 30.98 -9.07 -5.23
N PHE A 684 31.54 -9.27 -6.43
CA PHE A 684 31.07 -10.31 -7.36
C PHE A 684 31.20 -11.71 -6.76
N SER A 685 32.33 -12.02 -6.12
CA SER A 685 32.53 -13.29 -5.42
C SER A 685 31.56 -13.50 -4.27
N MET A 686 31.16 -12.43 -3.57
CA MET A 686 30.15 -12.49 -2.51
C MET A 686 28.77 -12.86 -3.07
N ILE A 687 28.37 -12.26 -4.19
CA ILE A 687 27.11 -12.59 -4.88
C ILE A 687 27.14 -14.07 -5.33
N MET A 688 28.23 -14.51 -5.94
CA MET A 688 28.38 -15.92 -6.36
C MET A 688 28.34 -16.88 -5.17
N LEU A 689 28.95 -16.51 -4.04
CA LEU A 689 28.89 -17.31 -2.81
C LEU A 689 27.45 -17.42 -2.30
N TRP A 690 26.68 -16.33 -2.29
CA TRP A 690 25.29 -16.35 -1.85
C TRP A 690 24.40 -17.20 -2.75
N VAL A 691 24.56 -17.10 -4.08
CA VAL A 691 23.85 -17.97 -5.03
C VAL A 691 24.17 -19.45 -4.76
N LEU A 692 25.45 -19.78 -4.53
CA LEU A 692 25.85 -21.15 -4.22
C LEU A 692 25.26 -21.65 -2.90
N VAL A 693 25.32 -20.84 -1.84
CA VAL A 693 24.74 -21.16 -0.53
C VAL A 693 23.24 -21.37 -0.64
N PHE A 694 22.55 -20.50 -1.38
CA PHE A 694 21.12 -20.61 -1.65
C PHE A 694 20.78 -21.93 -2.36
N ILE A 695 21.51 -22.28 -3.43
CA ILE A 695 21.31 -23.56 -4.14
C ILE A 695 21.52 -24.75 -3.19
N VAL A 696 22.57 -24.73 -2.37
CA VAL A 696 22.85 -25.82 -1.42
C VAL A 696 21.75 -25.95 -0.37
N ILE A 697 21.26 -24.83 0.18
CA ILE A 697 20.15 -24.83 1.14
C ILE A 697 18.88 -25.35 0.47
N GLY A 698 18.55 -24.88 -0.73
CA GLY A 698 17.38 -25.34 -1.49
C GLY A 698 17.40 -26.84 -1.73
N LEU A 699 18.50 -27.37 -2.27
CA LEU A 699 18.67 -28.81 -2.51
C LEU A 699 18.65 -29.62 -1.21
N SER A 700 19.22 -29.08 -0.12
CA SER A 700 19.20 -29.75 1.19
C SER A 700 17.79 -29.80 1.78
N SER A 701 17.00 -28.73 1.62
CA SER A 701 15.61 -28.67 2.05
C SER A 701 14.76 -29.69 1.30
N GLU A 702 14.87 -29.74 -0.03
CA GLU A 702 14.18 -30.74 -0.86
C GLU A 702 14.54 -32.18 -0.44
N THR A 703 15.81 -32.41 -0.12
CA THR A 703 16.29 -33.73 0.35
C THR A 703 15.67 -34.09 1.70
N ILE A 704 15.61 -33.13 2.65
CA ILE A 704 14.99 -33.34 3.97
C ILE A 704 13.50 -33.61 3.83
N ASP A 705 12.79 -32.84 3.00
CA ASP A 705 11.36 -33.01 2.75
C ASP A 705 11.06 -34.37 2.11
N PHE A 706 11.91 -34.83 1.18
CA PHE A 706 11.83 -36.17 0.62
C PHE A 706 11.91 -37.25 1.73
N PHE A 707 12.89 -37.16 2.64
CA PHE A 707 13.03 -38.13 3.73
C PHE A 707 11.90 -38.03 4.77
N LEU A 708 11.43 -36.82 5.08
CA LEU A 708 10.29 -36.61 6.00
C LEU A 708 8.99 -37.15 5.41
N THR A 709 8.78 -36.98 4.10
CA THR A 709 7.63 -37.53 3.39
C THR A 709 7.69 -39.05 3.41
N LEU A 710 8.85 -39.64 3.10
CA LEU A 710 9.05 -41.09 3.14
C LEU A 710 8.87 -41.66 4.56
N TYR A 711 9.33 -40.95 5.60
CA TYR A 711 9.08 -41.34 6.99
C TYR A 711 7.59 -41.29 7.36
N ARG A 712 6.86 -40.25 6.94
CA ARG A 712 5.41 -40.13 7.16
C ARG A 712 4.63 -41.25 6.44
N GLU A 713 5.01 -41.60 5.22
CA GLU A 713 4.38 -42.70 4.47
C GLU A 713 4.64 -44.08 5.09
N VAL A 714 5.79 -44.30 5.73
CA VAL A 714 6.14 -45.57 6.39
C VAL A 714 5.55 -45.68 7.80
N THR A 715 5.19 -44.55 8.43
CA THR A 715 4.62 -44.50 9.79
C THR A 715 3.09 -44.40 9.84
N MET A 716 2.44 -44.10 8.72
CA MET A 716 1.02 -44.41 8.48
C MET A 716 0.85 -45.88 8.10
#